data_AF-A0A1V4R078-F1
#
_entry.id   AF-A0A1V4R078-F1
#
_cell.length_a   1.000
_cell.length_b   1.000
_cell.length_c   1.000
_cell.angle_alpha   90.00
_cell.angle_beta   90.00
_cell.angle_gamma   90.00
#
_symmetry.space_group_name_H-M   'P 1'
#
loop_
_entity.id
_entity.type
_entity.pdbx_description
1 polymer ?
#
loop_
_entity_poly.entity_id
_entity_poly.type
_entity_poly.pdbx_seq_one_letter_code
_entity_poly.pdbx_strand_id
1 'polypeptide(L)'
;MSKLYVAFVWHMHQPYYKDPDSGVYLMPWVRLHATKDYYDMAAILEDFPDIHQTFNLVPSLVEQIREYASGATDRGMVLTQKSPSDLTEDEKVEMLSVFFMANRERLILPHRRFKELLKLRGRDESEQVLRKTSGKFSERDWRDLQVWFNLVWIDPSLRSDPSVRRLFDKATDFNEGDKAEVLRIHRLILEGVIPKHQELWNTGQIEITTSPFYHPILPLLCDTNVAREALPTTALPERRFQAPEDAKEQIENGLQYIEKIFGRRPKGMWPSEGSVSPQAVELMADAGVEWIATDEEVLAKSLEEVIRRDSEGRLKNPERLYRPYQFGNMQMIFRDHVLSDRIGFVYATWPPRKAAEDLMGRLRTIREDLAGRGMEHGLVSIILDGENCWESYENDGIDFLRALYGKITEQEKIEAVTVGEYLEKFPPEQSLSKLHAGSWINANFRIWIGHPEDNRAWDLLHQTREMLVEETKHFTAEHAKDAENTITKAIKTPSILSGLSGEKVETLEAAWRELYIAEGSDWCWWYGDEHSSQDDERFDYLFRRHLVRVYESLGMEVPMELLQPIRKIGHPSASVYAPLGLISPDIDGKWSYFYEWTEAGYIDPLKAGGAMHQTSGIVRGIHYGSDLERFFLRIDVHASMRAAFEQATVVLDVLEPERLRVEASSDGESIRIYANGGDGWKFASGDETVSAAFVDCFELCVSFQKLNVTPGQEIRFRIVLKTEDRELEAWPRGGVVSLPVPTEDFVEEPW
;
A
#
# COMPACT_ATOMS: atom_id res chain seq x y z
N MET A 1 36.48 4.48 -30.86
CA MET A 1 36.59 3.05 -30.54
C MET A 1 35.20 2.53 -30.19
N SER A 2 34.85 1.30 -30.61
CA SER A 2 33.58 0.67 -30.23
C SER A 2 33.49 0.53 -28.70
N LYS A 3 32.34 0.92 -28.12
CA LYS A 3 32.04 0.98 -26.68
C LYS A 3 30.68 0.34 -26.36
N LEU A 4 30.51 -0.16 -25.14
CA LEU A 4 29.25 -0.67 -24.58
C LEU A 4 28.97 0.28 -23.45
N TYR A 5 27.83 0.89 -23.54
CA TYR A 5 27.37 1.83 -22.56
C TYR A 5 26.43 1.09 -21.63
N VAL A 6 26.56 1.37 -20.34
CA VAL A 6 25.72 0.78 -19.29
C VAL A 6 24.98 1.92 -18.63
N ALA A 7 23.66 1.92 -18.74
CA ALA A 7 22.80 2.86 -18.04
C ALA A 7 22.18 2.15 -16.84
N PHE A 8 22.55 2.59 -15.64
CA PHE A 8 21.83 2.25 -14.42
C PHE A 8 20.68 3.23 -14.25
N VAL A 9 19.47 2.70 -14.05
CA VAL A 9 18.28 3.46 -13.69
C VAL A 9 17.77 2.94 -12.36
N TRP A 10 18.00 3.70 -11.29
CA TRP A 10 17.50 3.37 -9.96
C TRP A 10 16.15 4.05 -9.76
N HIS A 11 15.09 3.25 -9.65
CA HIS A 11 13.74 3.73 -9.39
C HIS A 11 13.51 3.87 -7.88
N MET A 12 13.41 5.10 -7.38
CA MET A 12 13.18 5.39 -5.96
C MET A 12 11.72 5.74 -5.76
N HIS A 13 11.00 4.85 -5.09
CA HIS A 13 9.56 4.99 -4.86
C HIS A 13 9.17 4.54 -3.45
N GLN A 14 8.12 5.16 -2.92
CA GLN A 14 7.38 4.67 -1.77
C GLN A 14 5.93 5.12 -1.91
N PRO A 15 4.95 4.28 -1.50
CA PRO A 15 3.57 4.69 -1.37
C PRO A 15 3.41 5.97 -0.52
N TYR A 16 2.29 6.67 -0.73
CA TYR A 16 1.96 7.85 0.07
C TYR A 16 1.34 7.44 1.40
N TYR A 17 2.14 7.43 2.47
CA TYR A 17 1.76 6.82 3.76
C TYR A 17 1.01 7.74 4.72
N LYS A 18 0.73 8.99 4.32
CA LYS A 18 0.19 10.00 5.23
C LYS A 18 -1.29 9.75 5.44
N ASP A 19 -1.68 9.55 6.70
CA ASP A 19 -3.09 9.52 7.06
C ASP A 19 -3.67 10.94 6.93
N PRO A 20 -4.70 11.16 6.09
CA PRO A 20 -5.26 12.49 5.86
C PRO A 20 -5.94 13.09 7.10
N ASP A 21 -6.28 12.29 8.12
CA ASP A 21 -6.93 12.79 9.34
C ASP A 21 -5.95 13.29 10.39
N SER A 22 -4.99 12.44 10.75
CA SER A 22 -4.00 12.77 11.77
C SER A 22 -2.84 13.61 11.22
N GLY A 23 -2.60 13.57 9.90
CA GLY A 23 -1.41 14.12 9.27
C GLY A 23 -0.12 13.38 9.63
N VAL A 24 -0.22 12.22 10.28
CA VAL A 24 0.89 11.34 10.67
C VAL A 24 1.07 10.24 9.61
N TYR A 25 2.31 9.90 9.32
CA TYR A 25 2.61 8.76 8.46
C TYR A 25 2.37 7.44 9.20
N LEU A 26 1.51 6.57 8.64
CA LEU A 26 1.18 5.29 9.28
C LEU A 26 2.33 4.29 9.23
N MET A 27 3.20 4.42 8.24
CA MET A 27 4.35 3.54 8.02
C MET A 27 5.65 4.35 7.92
N PRO A 28 6.77 3.82 8.47
CA PRO A 28 8.02 4.57 8.57
C PRO A 28 8.93 4.46 7.33
N TRP A 29 8.49 3.76 6.28
CA TRP A 29 9.37 3.26 5.21
C TRP A 29 10.10 4.37 4.45
N VAL A 30 9.43 5.47 4.12
CA VAL A 30 10.10 6.66 3.53
C VAL A 30 11.27 7.13 4.37
N ARG A 31 11.08 7.26 5.69
CA ARG A 31 12.15 7.71 6.58
C ARG A 31 13.26 6.67 6.69
N LEU A 32 12.91 5.40 6.84
CA LEU A 32 13.90 4.33 7.06
C LEU A 32 14.75 4.07 5.80
N HIS A 33 14.14 4.05 4.62
CA HIS A 33 14.87 3.94 3.35
C HIS A 33 15.66 5.22 3.04
N ALA A 34 15.19 6.41 3.43
CA ALA A 34 15.98 7.63 3.28
C ALA A 34 17.29 7.61 4.09
N THR A 35 17.32 6.94 5.24
CA THR A 35 18.53 6.82 6.06
C THR A 35 19.52 5.76 5.57
N LYS A 36 19.12 5.00 4.56
CA LYS A 36 19.73 3.74 4.18
C LYS A 36 20.10 3.64 2.69
N ASP A 37 19.26 4.18 1.82
CA ASP A 37 19.30 3.91 0.37
C ASP A 37 19.36 5.21 -0.46
N TYR A 38 18.59 6.24 -0.10
CA TYR A 38 18.45 7.40 -0.98
C TYR A 38 19.67 8.32 -0.96
N TYR A 39 20.27 8.59 0.19
CA TYR A 39 21.39 9.53 0.28
C TYR A 39 22.72 8.90 -0.18
N ASP A 40 23.04 7.74 0.35
CA ASP A 40 24.32 7.03 0.23
C ASP A 40 24.53 6.47 -1.18
N MET A 41 23.49 5.97 -1.85
CA MET A 41 23.60 5.52 -3.25
C MET A 41 23.97 6.65 -4.20
N ALA A 42 23.57 7.89 -3.91
CA ALA A 42 24.04 9.05 -4.65
C ALA A 42 25.46 9.44 -4.20
N ALA A 43 25.70 9.53 -2.88
CA ALA A 43 26.97 9.97 -2.32
C ALA A 43 28.17 9.07 -2.68
N ILE A 44 27.96 7.75 -2.85
CA ILE A 44 29.02 6.81 -3.24
C ILE A 44 29.69 7.19 -4.58
N LEU A 45 29.01 7.94 -5.45
CA LEU A 45 29.53 8.37 -6.75
C LEU A 45 30.67 9.38 -6.64
N GLU A 46 30.83 10.06 -5.51
CA GLU A 46 31.96 10.95 -5.25
C GLU A 46 33.31 10.22 -5.32
N ASP A 47 33.31 8.92 -4.96
CA ASP A 47 34.50 8.06 -5.06
C ASP A 47 34.78 7.60 -6.51
N PHE A 48 33.82 7.77 -7.43
CA PHE A 48 33.86 7.25 -8.80
C PHE A 48 33.35 8.29 -9.84
N PRO A 49 34.12 9.37 -10.10
CA PRO A 49 33.69 10.48 -10.96
C PRO A 49 33.35 10.09 -12.41
N ASP A 50 33.94 9.00 -12.93
CA ASP A 50 33.67 8.49 -14.28
C ASP A 50 32.39 7.63 -14.37
N ILE A 51 31.72 7.38 -13.24
CA ILE A 51 30.50 6.59 -13.19
C ILE A 51 29.30 7.53 -13.21
N HIS A 52 28.60 7.51 -14.33
CA HIS A 52 27.39 8.29 -14.56
C HIS A 52 26.15 7.40 -14.50
N GLN A 53 25.06 7.87 -13.89
CA GLN A 53 23.86 7.07 -13.61
C GLN A 53 22.58 7.90 -13.62
N THR A 54 21.44 7.25 -13.85
CA THR A 54 20.13 7.89 -13.81
C THR A 54 19.40 7.49 -12.53
N PHE A 55 18.92 8.48 -11.77
CA PHE A 55 18.02 8.27 -10.62
C PHE A 55 16.63 8.73 -11.01
N ASN A 56 15.65 7.85 -10.86
CA ASN A 56 14.25 8.22 -10.96
C ASN A 56 13.71 8.51 -9.55
N LEU A 57 13.18 9.72 -9.35
CA LEU A 57 12.60 10.14 -8.07
C LEU A 57 11.10 10.35 -8.25
N VAL A 58 10.28 9.51 -7.62
CA VAL A 58 8.82 9.69 -7.67
C VAL A 58 8.45 10.96 -6.88
N PRO A 59 7.60 11.86 -7.43
CA PRO A 59 7.25 13.12 -6.77
C PRO A 59 6.64 12.96 -5.38
N SER A 60 5.75 11.97 -5.19
CA SER A 60 5.18 11.65 -3.87
C SER A 60 6.23 11.24 -2.85
N LEU A 61 7.28 10.51 -3.25
CA LEU A 61 8.42 10.21 -2.37
C LEU A 61 9.18 11.48 -1.98
N VAL A 62 9.50 12.33 -2.96
CA VAL A 62 10.21 13.61 -2.71
C VAL A 62 9.41 14.52 -1.79
N GLU A 63 8.08 14.56 -1.95
CA GLU A 63 7.18 15.28 -1.04
C GLU A 63 7.30 14.77 0.39
N GLN A 64 7.20 13.46 0.60
CA GLN A 64 7.27 12.87 1.94
C GLN A 64 8.64 13.10 2.59
N ILE A 65 9.75 12.95 1.86
CA ILE A 65 11.10 13.26 2.36
C ILE A 65 11.19 14.70 2.86
N ARG A 66 10.64 15.67 2.10
CA ARG A 66 10.65 17.08 2.49
C ARG A 66 9.77 17.37 3.70
N GLU A 67 8.64 16.68 3.82
CA GLU A 67 7.78 16.78 4.99
C GLU A 67 8.49 16.27 6.25
N TYR A 68 9.17 15.12 6.19
CA TYR A 68 9.99 14.61 7.30
C TYR A 68 11.14 15.57 7.67
N ALA A 69 11.85 16.10 6.67
CA ALA A 69 12.89 17.12 6.89
C ALA A 69 12.32 18.39 7.57
N SER A 70 11.05 18.72 7.28
CA SER A 70 10.34 19.86 7.87
C SER A 70 9.65 19.56 9.20
N GLY A 71 9.79 18.34 9.73
CA GLY A 71 9.29 17.96 11.06
C GLY A 71 8.06 17.05 11.09
N ALA A 72 7.62 16.50 9.95
CA ALA A 72 6.62 15.43 9.96
C ALA A 72 7.12 14.19 10.73
N THR A 73 6.19 13.34 11.12
CA THR A 73 6.46 12.16 11.96
C THR A 73 5.70 10.95 11.46
N ASP A 74 6.24 9.77 11.77
CA ASP A 74 5.54 8.49 11.63
C ASP A 74 5.23 7.86 12.98
N ARG A 75 4.41 6.81 12.92
CA ARG A 75 4.04 6.00 14.08
C ARG A 75 5.26 5.40 14.81
N GLY A 76 6.28 4.96 14.09
CA GLY A 76 7.53 4.45 14.66
C GLY A 76 8.31 5.51 15.44
N MET A 77 8.37 6.75 14.92
CA MET A 77 8.97 7.89 15.63
C MET A 77 8.18 8.25 16.89
N VAL A 78 6.86 8.32 16.81
CA VAL A 78 5.99 8.62 17.97
C VAL A 78 6.23 7.61 19.09
N LEU A 79 6.23 6.31 18.73
CA LEU A 79 6.51 5.23 19.68
C LEU A 79 7.95 5.28 20.22
N THR A 80 8.92 5.68 19.41
CA THR A 80 10.31 5.86 19.84
C THR A 80 10.47 7.00 20.84
N GLN A 81 9.76 8.12 20.65
CA GLN A 81 9.86 9.31 21.51
C GLN A 81 9.23 9.12 22.90
N LYS A 82 8.28 8.20 23.05
CA LYS A 82 7.65 7.93 24.35
C LYS A 82 8.64 7.34 25.35
N SER A 83 8.55 7.78 26.61
CA SER A 83 9.17 7.08 27.73
C SER A 83 8.57 5.68 27.83
N PRO A 84 9.34 4.62 28.15
CA PRO A 84 8.78 3.28 28.33
C PRO A 84 7.66 3.20 29.38
N SER A 85 7.69 4.08 30.38
CA SER A 85 6.67 4.19 31.43
C SER A 85 5.32 4.64 30.90
N ASP A 86 5.31 5.34 29.76
CA ASP A 86 4.13 5.99 29.19
C ASP A 86 3.54 5.19 28.03
N LEU A 87 4.20 4.08 27.64
CA LEU A 87 3.71 3.15 26.63
C LEU A 87 2.51 2.36 27.17
N THR A 88 1.40 2.43 26.45
CA THR A 88 0.26 1.56 26.71
C THR A 88 0.59 0.11 26.35
N GLU A 89 -0.21 -0.85 26.83
CA GLU A 89 -0.01 -2.26 26.45
C GLU A 89 -0.21 -2.49 24.95
N ASP A 90 -1.15 -1.79 24.31
CA ASP A 90 -1.36 -1.88 22.86
C ASP A 90 -0.13 -1.35 22.09
N GLU A 91 0.47 -0.25 22.55
CA GLU A 91 1.67 0.31 21.95
C GLU A 91 2.89 -0.60 22.10
N LYS A 92 3.01 -1.30 23.24
CA LYS A 92 4.05 -2.31 23.42
C LYS A 92 3.86 -3.49 22.47
N VAL A 93 2.62 -3.94 22.26
CA VAL A 93 2.32 -5.02 21.31
C VAL A 93 2.65 -4.60 19.89
N GLU A 94 2.24 -3.40 19.50
CA GLU A 94 2.55 -2.79 18.20
C GLU A 94 4.07 -2.70 17.98
N MET A 95 4.82 -2.24 18.98
CA MET A 95 6.29 -2.21 18.92
C MET A 95 6.88 -3.61 18.75
N LEU A 96 6.38 -4.64 19.45
CA LEU A 96 6.89 -6.00 19.29
C LEU A 96 6.54 -6.62 17.92
N SER A 97 5.53 -6.11 17.24
CA SER A 97 5.21 -6.47 15.85
C SER A 97 6.14 -5.74 14.89
N VAL A 98 6.25 -4.41 14.99
CA VAL A 98 6.89 -3.57 13.96
C VAL A 98 8.39 -3.36 14.17
N PHE A 99 8.88 -3.27 15.42
CA PHE A 99 10.27 -2.82 15.69
C PHE A 99 11.33 -3.90 15.39
N PHE A 100 10.91 -5.06 14.88
CA PHE A 100 11.75 -6.11 14.36
C PHE A 100 11.59 -6.33 12.85
N MET A 101 10.81 -5.48 12.15
CA MET A 101 10.71 -5.47 10.69
C MET A 101 11.98 -4.86 10.10
N ALA A 102 13.05 -5.64 10.09
CA ALA A 102 14.33 -5.36 9.46
C ALA A 102 14.98 -6.70 9.11
N ASN A 103 15.85 -6.74 8.10
CA ASN A 103 16.49 -7.98 7.70
C ASN A 103 17.16 -8.70 8.90
N ARG A 104 16.64 -9.89 9.24
CA ARG A 104 17.03 -10.58 10.46
C ARG A 104 18.51 -10.93 10.47
N GLU A 105 19.03 -11.46 9.37
CA GLU A 105 20.41 -11.96 9.29
C GLU A 105 21.42 -10.80 9.18
N ARG A 106 21.07 -9.73 8.47
CA ARG A 106 21.99 -8.61 8.20
C ARG A 106 21.90 -7.47 9.20
N LEU A 107 20.71 -7.15 9.70
CA LEU A 107 20.46 -5.97 10.51
C LEU A 107 20.14 -6.29 11.98
N ILE A 108 19.63 -7.48 12.32
CA ILE A 108 19.27 -7.80 13.73
C ILE A 108 20.31 -8.68 14.41
N LEU A 109 20.59 -9.85 13.84
CA LEU A 109 21.43 -10.87 14.47
C LEU A 109 22.90 -10.49 14.70
N PRO A 110 23.53 -9.60 13.90
CA PRO A 110 24.89 -9.12 14.16
C PRO A 110 25.02 -8.31 15.45
N HIS A 111 23.93 -7.66 15.92
CA HIS A 111 23.95 -6.83 17.11
C HIS A 111 23.48 -7.62 18.33
N ARG A 112 24.41 -7.90 19.26
CA ARG A 112 24.18 -8.78 20.42
C ARG A 112 22.90 -8.42 21.19
N ARG A 113 22.72 -7.15 21.53
CA ARG A 113 21.58 -6.68 22.32
C ARG A 113 20.27 -6.76 21.54
N PHE A 114 20.26 -6.37 20.26
CA PHE A 114 19.04 -6.46 19.46
C PHE A 114 18.60 -7.93 19.25
N LYS A 115 19.56 -8.83 19.05
CA LYS A 115 19.34 -10.29 19.04
C LYS A 115 18.76 -10.82 20.35
N GLU A 116 19.21 -10.31 21.51
CA GLU A 116 18.64 -10.68 22.81
C GLU A 116 17.18 -10.24 22.94
N LEU A 117 16.85 -9.02 22.48
CA LEU A 117 15.48 -8.50 22.47
C LEU A 117 14.57 -9.31 21.54
N LEU A 118 15.04 -9.68 20.34
CA LEU A 118 14.30 -10.55 19.42
C LEU A 118 14.04 -11.93 20.04
N LYS A 119 15.05 -12.51 20.73
CA LYS A 119 14.88 -13.78 21.45
C LYS A 119 13.85 -13.66 22.58
N LEU A 120 13.80 -12.52 23.26
CA LEU A 120 12.82 -12.26 24.31
C LEU A 120 11.40 -12.12 23.75
N ARG A 121 11.25 -11.43 22.62
CA ARG A 121 9.98 -11.29 21.87
C ARG A 121 9.44 -12.64 21.40
N GLY A 122 10.32 -13.54 20.96
CA GLY A 122 9.94 -14.87 20.49
C GLY A 122 9.52 -14.91 19.02
N ARG A 123 9.10 -16.08 18.55
CA ARG A 123 8.75 -16.33 17.14
C ARG A 123 7.26 -16.19 16.83
N ASP A 124 6.42 -16.35 17.83
CA ASP A 124 4.96 -16.27 17.67
C ASP A 124 4.56 -14.80 17.79
N GLU A 125 4.03 -14.26 16.71
CA GLU A 125 3.68 -12.85 16.56
C GLU A 125 2.18 -12.62 16.78
N SER A 126 1.44 -13.65 17.20
CA SER A 126 0.02 -13.50 17.53
C SER A 126 -0.14 -12.49 18.66
N GLU A 127 -1.15 -11.64 18.53
CA GLU A 127 -1.40 -10.55 19.47
C GLU A 127 -1.47 -11.03 20.93
N GLN A 128 -2.10 -12.19 21.16
CA GLN A 128 -2.19 -12.81 22.49
C GLN A 128 -0.81 -13.13 23.08
N VAL A 129 0.11 -13.65 22.26
CA VAL A 129 1.47 -13.99 22.70
C VAL A 129 2.32 -12.73 22.88
N LEU A 130 2.17 -11.73 22.01
CA LEU A 130 2.84 -10.45 22.14
C LEU A 130 2.41 -9.71 23.41
N ARG A 131 1.11 -9.67 23.74
CA ARG A 131 0.57 -9.11 24.99
C ARG A 131 1.14 -9.79 26.24
N LYS A 132 1.29 -11.11 26.21
CA LYS A 132 1.91 -11.83 27.33
C LYS A 132 3.41 -11.54 27.43
N THR A 133 4.07 -11.31 26.30
CA THR A 133 5.51 -11.11 26.20
C THR A 133 5.92 -9.68 26.52
N SER A 134 5.07 -8.68 26.25
CA SER A 134 5.31 -7.27 26.61
C SER A 134 5.64 -7.12 28.11
N GLY A 135 4.92 -7.83 28.98
CA GLY A 135 5.15 -7.83 30.43
C GLY A 135 6.50 -8.41 30.88
N LYS A 136 7.27 -9.04 29.99
CA LYS A 136 8.63 -9.54 30.27
C LYS A 136 9.72 -8.51 29.97
N PHE A 137 9.42 -7.49 29.18
CA PHE A 137 10.37 -6.44 28.84
C PHE A 137 10.46 -5.42 29.98
N SER A 138 11.66 -5.19 30.48
CA SER A 138 11.94 -4.09 31.39
C SER A 138 11.92 -2.75 30.65
N GLU A 139 11.84 -1.62 31.37
CA GLU A 139 11.98 -0.30 30.74
C GLU A 139 13.30 -0.14 29.96
N ARG A 140 14.37 -0.80 30.43
CA ARG A 140 15.65 -0.85 29.70
C ARG A 140 15.49 -1.58 28.37
N ASP A 141 14.79 -2.72 28.35
CA ASP A 141 14.56 -3.48 27.13
C ASP A 141 13.76 -2.67 26.12
N TRP A 142 12.74 -1.93 26.56
CA TRP A 142 11.97 -1.02 25.72
C TRP A 142 12.82 0.13 25.15
N ARG A 143 13.62 0.82 25.98
CA ARG A 143 14.53 1.87 25.48
C ARG A 143 15.53 1.33 24.48
N ASP A 144 16.11 0.17 24.78
CA ASP A 144 17.07 -0.45 23.88
C ASP A 144 16.40 -0.86 22.55
N LEU A 145 15.16 -1.36 22.58
CA LEU A 145 14.40 -1.68 21.37
C LEU A 145 14.08 -0.43 20.54
N GLN A 146 13.65 0.66 21.19
CA GLN A 146 13.37 1.94 20.52
C GLN A 146 14.59 2.50 19.78
N VAL A 147 15.77 2.43 20.40
CA VAL A 147 17.00 2.87 19.73
C VAL A 147 17.44 1.89 18.65
N TRP A 148 17.46 0.59 18.93
CA TRP A 148 17.93 -0.41 17.95
C TRP A 148 17.07 -0.45 16.70
N PHE A 149 15.74 -0.33 16.83
CA PHE A 149 14.84 -0.26 15.68
C PHE A 149 15.25 0.84 14.71
N ASN A 150 15.65 2.02 15.20
CA ASN A 150 16.05 3.12 14.33
C ASN A 150 17.51 3.00 13.88
N LEU A 151 18.41 2.65 14.80
CA LEU A 151 19.86 2.68 14.58
C LEU A 151 20.32 1.74 13.45
N VAL A 152 19.68 0.58 13.28
CA VAL A 152 20.11 -0.40 12.26
C VAL A 152 19.81 0.03 10.82
N TRP A 153 18.89 0.99 10.62
CA TRP A 153 18.55 1.53 9.31
C TRP A 153 19.48 2.65 8.85
N ILE A 154 20.44 3.07 9.68
CA ILE A 154 21.48 4.00 9.24
C ILE A 154 22.50 3.22 8.41
N ASP A 155 22.65 3.62 7.16
CA ASP A 155 23.57 3.01 6.19
C ASP A 155 24.99 2.82 6.77
N PRO A 156 25.66 1.67 6.53
CA PRO A 156 27.00 1.42 7.03
C PRO A 156 28.07 2.46 6.66
N SER A 157 27.95 3.18 5.54
CA SER A 157 28.92 4.24 5.17
C SER A 157 28.92 5.39 6.19
N LEU A 158 27.77 5.66 6.82
CA LEU A 158 27.59 6.73 7.80
C LEU A 158 28.05 6.33 9.22
N ARG A 159 28.37 5.05 9.46
CA ARG A 159 28.92 4.59 10.75
C ARG A 159 30.29 5.15 11.07
N SER A 160 30.93 5.80 10.10
CA SER A 160 32.17 6.54 10.32
C SER A 160 31.96 7.86 11.06
N ASP A 161 30.76 8.43 11.01
CA ASP A 161 30.38 9.65 11.74
C ASP A 161 30.49 9.42 13.27
N PRO A 162 31.14 10.33 14.03
CA PRO A 162 31.31 10.17 15.48
C PRO A 162 30.00 10.00 16.25
N SER A 163 28.92 10.64 15.82
CA SER A 163 27.60 10.61 16.48
C SER A 163 26.94 9.26 16.29
N VAL A 164 26.98 8.72 15.06
CA VAL A 164 26.49 7.37 14.72
C VAL A 164 27.32 6.30 15.41
N ARG A 165 28.66 6.38 15.28
CA ARG A 165 29.59 5.44 15.89
C ARG A 165 29.40 5.31 17.39
N ARG A 166 29.22 6.44 18.08
CA ARG A 166 28.95 6.47 19.53
C ARG A 166 27.76 5.60 19.94
N LEU A 167 26.67 5.60 19.15
CA LEU A 167 25.48 4.81 19.44
C LEU A 167 25.72 3.31 19.22
N PHE A 168 26.41 2.94 18.14
CA PHE A 168 26.80 1.55 17.89
C PHE A 168 27.79 1.02 18.94
N ASP A 169 28.78 1.82 19.35
CA ASP A 169 29.76 1.48 20.38
C ASP A 169 29.10 1.31 21.75
N LYS A 170 28.09 2.15 22.06
CA LYS A 170 27.32 2.04 23.30
C LYS A 170 26.54 0.72 23.37
N ALA A 171 25.92 0.30 22.27
CA ALA A 171 25.27 -1.00 22.03
C ALA A 171 24.10 -1.42 22.96
N THR A 172 23.99 -0.89 24.17
CA THR A 172 22.95 -1.18 25.16
C THR A 172 22.90 -0.08 26.22
N ASP A 173 21.95 -0.16 27.16
CA ASP A 173 21.78 0.81 28.24
C ASP A 173 21.53 2.22 27.68
N PHE A 174 20.76 2.29 26.60
CA PHE A 174 20.38 3.53 25.97
C PHE A 174 19.50 4.39 26.89
N ASN A 175 19.67 5.70 26.80
CA ASN A 175 18.88 6.68 27.54
C ASN A 175 18.01 7.51 26.59
N GLU A 176 17.15 8.37 27.14
CA GLU A 176 16.26 9.23 26.35
C GLU A 176 17.02 10.19 25.40
N GLY A 177 18.23 10.61 25.79
CA GLY A 177 19.10 11.40 24.94
C GLY A 177 19.60 10.63 23.71
N ASP A 178 19.79 9.31 23.81
CA ASP A 178 20.18 8.47 22.66
C ASP A 178 19.03 8.26 21.68
N LYS A 179 17.78 8.19 22.17
CA LYS A 179 16.59 8.19 21.31
C LYS A 179 16.48 9.50 20.53
N ALA A 180 16.63 10.63 21.22
CA ALA A 180 16.62 11.94 20.59
C ALA A 180 17.75 12.05 19.55
N GLU A 181 18.94 11.51 19.86
CA GLU A 181 20.09 11.57 18.96
C GLU A 181 19.91 10.72 17.70
N VAL A 182 19.42 9.48 17.80
CA VAL A 182 19.19 8.64 16.60
C VAL A 182 18.13 9.26 15.68
N LEU A 183 17.06 9.82 16.24
CA LEU A 183 16.03 10.51 15.46
C LEU A 183 16.55 11.83 14.85
N ARG A 184 17.43 12.54 15.55
CA ARG A 184 18.12 13.73 15.02
C ARG A 184 19.02 13.36 13.84
N ILE A 185 19.76 12.26 13.94
CA ILE A 185 20.60 11.74 12.84
C ILE A 185 19.73 11.41 11.63
N HIS A 186 18.59 10.72 11.81
CA HIS A 186 17.67 10.41 10.72
C HIS A 186 17.22 11.68 9.99
N ARG A 187 16.83 12.73 10.72
CA ARG A 187 16.44 14.01 10.13
C ARG A 187 17.57 14.65 9.33
N LEU A 188 18.81 14.63 9.84
CA LEU A 188 19.95 15.19 9.10
C LEU A 188 20.21 14.45 7.79
N ILE A 189 20.05 13.12 7.76
CA ILE A 189 20.22 12.34 6.52
C ILE A 189 19.12 12.71 5.51
N LEU A 190 17.86 12.75 5.96
CA LEU A 190 16.71 13.19 5.16
C LEU A 190 16.92 14.60 4.57
N GLU A 191 17.40 15.55 5.37
CA GLU A 191 17.76 16.91 4.92
C GLU A 191 18.85 16.91 3.83
N GLY A 192 19.71 15.88 3.80
CA GLY A 192 20.80 15.72 2.84
C GLY A 192 20.42 15.07 1.51
N VAL A 193 19.32 14.31 1.44
CA VAL A 193 18.94 13.53 0.24
C VAL A 193 18.81 14.43 -1.00
N ILE A 194 17.92 15.43 -0.95
CA ILE A 194 17.64 16.30 -2.11
C ILE A 194 18.87 17.14 -2.49
N PRO A 195 19.57 17.83 -1.56
CA PRO A 195 20.78 18.57 -1.90
C PRO A 195 21.85 17.72 -2.57
N LYS A 196 22.07 16.47 -2.12
CA LYS A 196 23.07 15.58 -2.72
C LYS A 196 22.74 15.23 -4.17
N HIS A 197 21.49 14.85 -4.44
CA HIS A 197 21.05 14.59 -5.82
C HIS A 197 21.15 15.85 -6.69
N GLN A 198 20.75 17.02 -6.16
CA GLN A 198 20.82 18.28 -6.91
C GLN A 198 22.27 18.66 -7.25
N GLU A 199 23.19 18.49 -6.31
CA GLU A 199 24.63 18.69 -6.53
C GLU A 199 25.14 17.84 -7.70
N LEU A 200 24.92 16.52 -7.64
CA LEU A 200 25.39 15.60 -8.66
C LEU A 200 24.72 15.86 -10.02
N TRP A 201 23.43 16.21 -10.04
CA TRP A 201 22.74 16.54 -11.29
C TRP A 201 23.30 17.81 -11.93
N ASN A 202 23.66 18.80 -11.12
CA ASN A 202 24.29 20.05 -11.59
C ASN A 202 25.70 19.82 -12.16
N THR A 203 26.44 18.85 -11.63
CA THR A 203 27.76 18.47 -12.19
C THR A 203 27.66 17.62 -13.46
N GLY A 204 26.46 17.09 -13.76
CA GLY A 204 26.22 16.20 -14.90
C GLY A 204 26.57 14.73 -14.64
N GLN A 205 27.06 14.38 -13.44
CA GLN A 205 27.39 13.00 -13.09
C GLN A 205 26.14 12.11 -12.97
N ILE A 206 25.01 12.68 -12.56
CA ILE A 206 23.72 11.97 -12.61
C ILE A 206 22.70 12.68 -13.50
N GLU A 207 21.72 11.93 -13.95
CA GLU A 207 20.47 12.44 -14.50
C GLU A 207 19.34 12.14 -13.53
N ILE A 208 18.50 13.14 -13.24
CA ILE A 208 17.25 12.92 -12.49
C ILE A 208 16.09 12.81 -13.50
N THR A 209 15.32 11.73 -13.37
CA THR A 209 14.03 11.54 -14.03
C THR A 209 12.89 11.55 -13.01
N THR A 210 11.66 11.67 -13.48
CA THR A 210 10.45 11.63 -12.64
C THR A 210 9.50 10.50 -13.05
N SER A 211 8.44 10.32 -12.28
CA SER A 211 7.26 9.53 -12.62
C SER A 211 6.01 10.43 -12.55
N PRO A 212 4.84 9.93 -12.97
CA PRO A 212 3.55 10.53 -12.60
C PRO A 212 3.44 10.69 -11.08
N PHE A 213 2.79 11.76 -10.62
CA PHE A 213 2.99 12.30 -9.26
C PHE A 213 2.82 11.27 -8.14
N TYR A 214 1.68 10.57 -8.08
CA TYR A 214 1.38 9.54 -7.08
C TYR A 214 1.54 8.13 -7.64
N HIS A 215 2.37 7.96 -8.67
CA HIS A 215 2.71 6.67 -9.24
C HIS A 215 1.52 5.81 -9.78
N PRO A 216 0.48 6.38 -10.44
CA PRO A 216 -0.59 5.56 -11.04
C PRO A 216 -0.13 4.72 -12.24
N ILE A 217 -0.82 3.61 -12.52
CA ILE A 217 -0.68 2.86 -13.78
C ILE A 217 -1.36 3.66 -14.91
N LEU A 218 -0.61 4.54 -15.58
CA LEU A 218 -1.12 5.45 -16.62
C LEU A 218 -2.01 4.77 -17.67
N PRO A 219 -1.65 3.58 -18.23
CA PRO A 219 -2.53 2.90 -19.17
C PRO A 219 -3.94 2.62 -18.61
N LEU A 220 -4.05 2.24 -17.33
CA LEU A 220 -5.33 1.92 -16.70
C LEU A 220 -6.14 3.17 -16.34
N LEU A 221 -5.48 4.29 -15.99
CA LEU A 221 -6.17 5.58 -15.85
C LEU A 221 -6.72 6.05 -17.19
N CYS A 222 -5.94 5.92 -18.28
CA CYS A 222 -6.40 6.26 -19.62
C CYS A 222 -7.66 5.47 -20.01
N ASP A 223 -7.65 4.15 -19.80
CA ASP A 223 -8.81 3.26 -20.02
C ASP A 223 -8.54 1.85 -19.46
N THR A 224 -9.31 1.39 -18.47
CA THR A 224 -9.14 0.05 -17.90
C THR A 224 -9.34 -1.09 -18.91
N ASN A 225 -10.07 -0.86 -20.00
CA ASN A 225 -10.23 -1.87 -21.05
C ASN A 225 -8.91 -2.18 -21.78
N VAL A 226 -7.88 -1.33 -21.70
CA VAL A 226 -6.56 -1.61 -22.30
C VAL A 226 -5.96 -2.92 -21.77
N ALA A 227 -6.35 -3.33 -20.56
CA ALA A 227 -5.91 -4.59 -19.97
C ALA A 227 -6.25 -5.82 -20.83
N ARG A 228 -7.31 -5.76 -21.65
CA ARG A 228 -7.69 -6.85 -22.56
C ARG A 228 -6.72 -7.06 -23.71
N GLU A 229 -5.85 -6.10 -24.03
CA GLU A 229 -4.80 -6.29 -25.04
C GLU A 229 -3.81 -7.38 -24.59
N ALA A 230 -3.38 -7.32 -23.33
CA ALA A 230 -2.46 -8.30 -22.76
C ALA A 230 -3.17 -9.48 -22.08
N LEU A 231 -4.41 -9.30 -21.61
CA LEU A 231 -5.19 -10.30 -20.87
C LEU A 231 -6.61 -10.43 -21.46
N PRO A 232 -6.80 -11.08 -22.62
CA PRO A 232 -8.07 -11.09 -23.34
C PRO A 232 -9.29 -11.63 -22.56
N THR A 233 -9.04 -12.53 -21.60
CA THR A 233 -10.08 -13.18 -20.79
C THR A 233 -10.18 -12.65 -19.37
N THR A 234 -9.48 -11.56 -19.03
CA THR A 234 -9.54 -11.03 -17.65
C THR A 234 -10.92 -10.47 -17.35
N ALA A 235 -11.41 -10.74 -16.14
CA ALA A 235 -12.50 -9.95 -15.58
C ALA A 235 -12.03 -8.49 -15.49
N LEU A 236 -12.95 -7.55 -15.71
CA LEU A 236 -12.72 -6.13 -15.55
C LEU A 236 -13.69 -5.59 -14.50
N PRO A 237 -13.44 -4.38 -13.95
CA PRO A 237 -14.37 -3.70 -13.06
C PRO A 237 -15.77 -3.61 -13.68
N GLU A 238 -16.81 -3.58 -12.83
CA GLU A 238 -18.19 -3.45 -13.31
C GLU A 238 -18.38 -2.13 -14.08
N ARG A 239 -17.66 -1.08 -13.66
CA ARG A 239 -17.66 0.24 -14.26
C ARG A 239 -16.33 0.50 -14.95
N ARG A 240 -16.39 0.79 -16.26
CA ARG A 240 -15.20 1.17 -17.03
C ARG A 240 -14.67 2.52 -16.50
N PHE A 241 -13.46 2.51 -15.96
CA PHE A 241 -12.73 3.72 -15.60
C PHE A 241 -11.97 4.24 -16.83
N GLN A 242 -12.18 5.52 -17.16
CA GLN A 242 -11.60 6.17 -18.32
C GLN A 242 -11.39 7.66 -18.03
N ALA A 243 -10.15 8.04 -17.69
CA ALA A 243 -9.76 9.37 -17.27
C ALA A 243 -8.36 9.75 -17.81
N PRO A 244 -8.16 9.85 -19.13
CA PRO A 244 -6.88 10.30 -19.70
C PRO A 244 -6.47 11.70 -19.23
N GLU A 245 -7.42 12.54 -18.82
CA GLU A 245 -7.17 13.84 -18.18
C GLU A 245 -6.43 13.73 -16.84
N ASP A 246 -6.75 12.72 -16.03
CA ASP A 246 -6.10 12.51 -14.72
C ASP A 246 -4.69 11.98 -14.93
N ALA A 247 -4.51 11.06 -15.90
CA ALA A 247 -3.20 10.62 -16.36
C ALA A 247 -2.32 11.80 -16.81
N LYS A 248 -2.89 12.73 -17.60
CA LYS A 248 -2.18 13.94 -18.04
C LYS A 248 -1.80 14.83 -16.86
N GLU A 249 -2.73 15.10 -15.95
CA GLU A 249 -2.50 15.95 -14.78
C GLU A 249 -1.42 15.37 -13.86
N GLN A 250 -1.42 14.05 -13.61
CA GLN A 250 -0.39 13.35 -12.84
C GLN A 250 1.01 13.46 -13.50
N ILE A 251 1.09 13.37 -14.83
CA ILE A 251 2.34 13.55 -15.60
C ILE A 251 2.83 14.99 -15.47
N GLU A 252 1.97 15.97 -15.74
CA GLU A 252 2.32 17.39 -15.74
C GLU A 252 2.73 17.85 -14.33
N ASN A 253 1.98 17.47 -13.30
CA ASN A 253 2.28 17.77 -11.91
C ASN A 253 3.59 17.11 -11.46
N GLY A 254 3.86 15.88 -11.87
CA GLY A 254 5.12 15.22 -11.53
C GLY A 254 6.33 15.97 -12.10
N LEU A 255 6.28 16.32 -13.38
CA LEU A 255 7.34 17.10 -14.03
C LEU A 255 7.51 18.49 -13.39
N GLN A 256 6.41 19.20 -13.15
CA GLN A 256 6.44 20.53 -12.52
C GLN A 256 6.97 20.49 -11.09
N TYR A 257 6.62 19.46 -10.32
CA TYR A 257 7.07 19.31 -8.95
C TYR A 257 8.58 19.10 -8.88
N ILE A 258 9.12 18.16 -9.66
CA ILE A 258 10.57 17.93 -9.71
C ILE A 258 11.31 19.17 -10.24
N GLU A 259 10.78 19.84 -11.27
CA GLU A 259 11.33 21.11 -11.77
C GLU A 259 11.39 22.19 -10.67
N LYS A 260 10.33 22.32 -9.88
CA LYS A 260 10.28 23.26 -8.75
C LYS A 260 11.30 22.94 -7.66
N ILE A 261 11.52 21.66 -7.35
CA ILE A 261 12.45 21.24 -6.29
C ILE A 261 13.91 21.38 -6.74
N PHE A 262 14.23 20.94 -7.95
CA PHE A 262 15.61 20.85 -8.41
C PHE A 262 16.05 22.00 -9.32
N GLY A 263 15.12 22.84 -9.80
CA GLY A 263 15.39 23.97 -10.68
C GLY A 263 15.61 23.59 -12.16
N ARG A 264 15.42 22.32 -12.51
CA ARG A 264 15.57 21.80 -13.88
C ARG A 264 14.45 20.80 -14.15
N ARG A 265 13.81 20.92 -15.32
CA ARG A 265 12.79 19.97 -15.76
C ARG A 265 13.43 18.63 -16.16
N PRO A 266 12.94 17.49 -15.66
CA PRO A 266 13.37 16.18 -16.12
C PRO A 266 13.07 15.98 -17.61
N LYS A 267 14.00 15.33 -18.32
CA LYS A 267 13.80 14.93 -19.73
C LYS A 267 13.23 13.52 -19.86
N GLY A 268 13.66 12.63 -18.97
CA GLY A 268 13.18 11.26 -18.91
C GLY A 268 12.04 11.08 -17.92
N MET A 269 11.23 10.05 -18.16
CA MET A 269 10.23 9.56 -17.22
C MET A 269 10.32 8.04 -17.08
N TRP A 270 10.27 7.55 -15.84
CA TRP A 270 9.90 6.16 -15.58
C TRP A 270 8.37 6.11 -15.44
N PRO A 271 7.65 5.53 -16.41
CA PRO A 271 6.23 5.25 -16.22
C PRO A 271 6.09 4.28 -15.06
N SER A 272 5.11 4.50 -14.18
CA SER A 272 4.91 3.66 -12.99
C SER A 272 4.90 2.18 -13.37
N GLU A 273 5.75 1.37 -12.73
CA GLU A 273 5.88 -0.06 -13.02
C GLU A 273 6.31 -0.37 -14.47
N GLY A 274 7.03 0.54 -15.12
CA GLY A 274 7.36 0.46 -16.54
C GLY A 274 6.13 0.38 -17.44
N SER A 275 4.96 0.82 -16.97
CA SER A 275 3.67 0.62 -17.64
C SER A 275 3.46 1.54 -18.83
N VAL A 276 3.23 0.96 -20.00
CA VAL A 276 3.07 1.71 -21.26
C VAL A 276 1.85 1.25 -22.05
N SER A 277 1.29 2.18 -22.82
CA SER A 277 0.33 1.96 -23.91
C SER A 277 0.49 3.09 -24.93
N PRO A 278 0.04 2.94 -26.19
CA PRO A 278 0.16 4.01 -27.18
C PRO A 278 -0.38 5.37 -26.68
N GLN A 279 -1.56 5.38 -26.05
CA GLN A 279 -2.18 6.60 -25.53
C GLN A 279 -1.40 7.21 -24.36
N ALA A 280 -0.94 6.38 -23.41
CA ALA A 280 -0.14 6.89 -22.29
C ALA A 280 1.19 7.50 -22.76
N VAL A 281 1.84 6.89 -23.76
CA VAL A 281 3.08 7.42 -24.34
C VAL A 281 2.85 8.73 -25.10
N GLU A 282 1.74 8.87 -25.81
CA GLU A 282 1.35 10.13 -26.45
C GLU A 282 1.17 11.26 -25.42
N LEU A 283 0.47 10.99 -24.32
CA LEU A 283 0.30 11.97 -23.23
C LEU A 283 1.64 12.39 -22.60
N MET A 284 2.56 11.45 -22.39
CA MET A 284 3.90 11.77 -21.90
C MET A 284 4.69 12.64 -22.88
N ALA A 285 4.63 12.32 -24.19
CA ALA A 285 5.28 13.12 -25.23
C ALA A 285 4.71 14.54 -25.30
N ASP A 286 3.38 14.68 -25.22
CA ASP A 286 2.70 15.99 -25.23
C ASP A 286 3.08 16.86 -24.02
N ALA A 287 3.37 16.24 -22.87
CA ALA A 287 3.85 16.93 -21.66
C ALA A 287 5.35 17.32 -21.71
N GLY A 288 6.04 16.96 -22.79
CA GLY A 288 7.45 17.28 -23.05
C GLY A 288 8.46 16.25 -22.52
N VAL A 289 8.03 15.01 -22.24
CA VAL A 289 8.96 13.92 -21.94
C VAL A 289 9.69 13.51 -23.22
N GLU A 290 11.02 13.46 -23.17
CA GLU A 290 11.89 13.15 -24.32
C GLU A 290 12.21 11.65 -24.43
N TRP A 291 12.24 10.93 -23.30
CA TRP A 291 12.51 9.50 -23.26
C TRP A 291 11.83 8.75 -22.10
N ILE A 292 11.52 7.47 -22.30
CA ILE A 292 11.02 6.55 -21.26
C ILE A 292 11.73 5.19 -21.29
N ALA A 293 11.52 4.39 -20.25
CA ALA A 293 11.97 3.00 -20.20
C ALA A 293 10.83 2.02 -19.86
N THR A 294 10.93 0.78 -20.34
CA THR A 294 10.05 -0.35 -19.99
C THR A 294 10.81 -1.67 -20.13
N ASP A 295 10.14 -2.82 -20.09
CA ASP A 295 10.76 -4.15 -20.06
C ASP A 295 10.98 -4.80 -21.43
N GLU A 296 11.95 -5.71 -21.51
CA GLU A 296 12.24 -6.48 -22.73
C GLU A 296 11.06 -7.32 -23.23
N GLU A 297 10.16 -7.78 -22.37
CA GLU A 297 8.97 -8.51 -22.80
C GLU A 297 7.98 -7.62 -23.53
N VAL A 298 7.88 -6.35 -23.13
CA VAL A 298 7.08 -5.34 -23.85
C VAL A 298 7.71 -5.08 -25.21
N LEU A 299 9.04 -4.99 -25.30
CA LEU A 299 9.75 -4.89 -26.59
C LEU A 299 9.47 -6.10 -27.47
N ALA A 300 9.61 -7.32 -26.94
CA ALA A 300 9.41 -8.56 -27.68
C ALA A 300 8.01 -8.62 -28.30
N LYS A 301 6.96 -8.29 -27.52
CA LYS A 301 5.58 -8.23 -28.02
C LYS A 301 5.36 -7.10 -29.02
N SER A 302 6.03 -5.96 -28.83
CA SER A 302 5.94 -4.80 -29.75
C SER A 302 6.61 -5.08 -31.10
N LEU A 303 7.71 -5.84 -31.11
CA LEU A 303 8.39 -6.29 -32.32
C LEU A 303 7.72 -7.49 -33.00
N GLU A 304 6.79 -8.16 -32.30
CA GLU A 304 6.26 -9.46 -32.70
C GLU A 304 7.38 -10.51 -32.91
N GLU A 305 8.46 -10.38 -32.13
CA GLU A 305 9.65 -11.23 -32.19
C GLU A 305 9.97 -11.82 -30.82
N VAL A 306 10.62 -12.99 -30.80
CA VAL A 306 11.08 -13.58 -29.54
C VAL A 306 12.50 -13.08 -29.21
N ILE A 307 12.64 -12.40 -28.09
CA ILE A 307 13.93 -12.12 -27.46
C ILE A 307 14.34 -13.37 -26.68
N ARG A 308 15.29 -14.15 -27.24
CA ARG A 308 15.63 -15.49 -26.71
C ARG A 308 16.92 -15.44 -25.91
N ARG A 309 16.90 -15.98 -24.70
CA ARG A 309 18.08 -16.24 -23.88
C ARG A 309 18.48 -17.72 -23.94
N ASP A 310 19.76 -18.02 -23.71
CA ASP A 310 20.24 -19.38 -23.45
C ASP A 310 20.16 -19.72 -21.94
N SER A 311 20.64 -20.91 -21.56
CA SER A 311 20.61 -21.38 -20.17
C SER A 311 21.46 -20.55 -19.20
N GLU A 312 22.39 -19.73 -19.71
CA GLU A 312 23.22 -18.85 -18.91
C GLU A 312 22.67 -17.41 -18.86
N GLY A 313 21.53 -17.17 -19.54
CA GLY A 313 20.86 -15.87 -19.62
C GLY A 313 21.38 -14.97 -20.73
N ARG A 314 22.24 -15.47 -21.64
CA ARG A 314 22.81 -14.69 -22.74
C ARG A 314 21.84 -14.62 -23.91
N LEU A 315 21.68 -13.42 -24.49
CA LEU A 315 20.79 -13.20 -25.62
C LEU A 315 21.33 -13.81 -26.91
N LYS A 316 20.44 -14.44 -27.69
CA LYS A 316 20.74 -14.94 -29.04
C LYS A 316 20.65 -13.86 -30.11
N ASN A 317 19.86 -12.83 -29.85
CA ASN A 317 19.63 -11.64 -30.67
C ASN A 317 19.90 -10.35 -29.86
N PRO A 318 21.11 -10.17 -29.29
CA PRO A 318 21.45 -9.03 -28.44
C PRO A 318 21.28 -7.69 -29.14
N GLU A 319 21.39 -7.67 -30.47
CA GLU A 319 21.15 -6.49 -31.29
C GLU A 319 19.73 -5.97 -31.20
N ARG A 320 18.75 -6.77 -30.77
CA ARG A 320 17.37 -6.31 -30.57
C ARG A 320 17.20 -5.54 -29.27
N LEU A 321 17.77 -6.02 -28.17
CA LEU A 321 17.58 -5.39 -26.87
C LEU A 321 18.52 -4.21 -26.62
N TYR A 322 19.79 -4.35 -26.98
CA TYR A 322 20.83 -3.39 -26.56
C TYR A 322 20.94 -2.16 -27.46
N ARG A 323 19.80 -1.57 -27.80
CA ARG A 323 19.66 -0.32 -28.55
C ARG A 323 18.37 0.41 -28.15
N PRO A 324 18.31 1.73 -28.33
CA PRO A 324 17.07 2.47 -28.16
C PRO A 324 16.18 2.34 -29.40
N TYR A 325 14.88 2.62 -29.22
CA TYR A 325 13.86 2.66 -30.26
C TYR A 325 13.07 3.97 -30.23
N GLN A 326 12.52 4.37 -31.38
CA GLN A 326 11.59 5.49 -31.49
C GLN A 326 10.15 4.97 -31.60
N PHE A 327 9.22 5.47 -30.79
CA PHE A 327 7.77 5.24 -30.97
C PHE A 327 7.04 6.60 -31.00
N GLY A 328 6.46 6.96 -32.14
CA GLY A 328 5.95 8.32 -32.34
C GLY A 328 7.04 9.36 -32.09
N ASN A 329 6.80 10.29 -31.15
CA ASN A 329 7.78 11.29 -30.72
C ASN A 329 8.61 10.87 -29.48
N MET A 330 8.44 9.64 -28.98
CA MET A 330 9.10 9.16 -27.77
C MET A 330 10.31 8.27 -28.07
N GLN A 331 11.43 8.54 -27.39
CA GLN A 331 12.58 7.63 -27.36
C GLN A 331 12.39 6.61 -26.24
N MET A 332 12.66 5.33 -26.52
CA MET A 332 12.44 4.22 -25.59
C MET A 332 13.69 3.38 -25.44
N ILE A 333 14.06 3.10 -24.19
CA ILE A 333 15.04 2.07 -23.83
C ILE A 333 14.34 0.91 -23.12
N PHE A 334 14.97 -0.26 -23.15
CA PHE A 334 14.38 -1.48 -22.59
C PHE A 334 15.32 -2.11 -21.59
N ARG A 335 14.76 -2.54 -20.46
CA ARG A 335 15.43 -3.21 -19.35
C ARG A 335 16.03 -4.54 -19.80
N ASP A 336 17.28 -4.80 -19.45
CA ASP A 336 17.78 -6.17 -19.41
C ASP A 336 17.32 -6.84 -18.12
N HIS A 337 16.29 -7.68 -18.24
CA HIS A 337 15.64 -8.34 -17.12
C HIS A 337 16.64 -9.18 -16.30
N VAL A 338 17.48 -9.98 -16.97
CA VAL A 338 18.40 -10.91 -16.30
C VAL A 338 19.50 -10.19 -15.54
N LEU A 339 20.10 -9.14 -16.10
CA LEU A 339 21.14 -8.39 -15.41
C LEU A 339 20.57 -7.59 -14.24
N SER A 340 19.38 -7.00 -14.41
CA SER A 340 18.69 -6.25 -13.36
C SER A 340 18.29 -7.17 -12.20
N ASP A 341 17.65 -8.30 -12.48
CA ASP A 341 17.25 -9.29 -11.46
C ASP A 341 18.43 -9.93 -10.74
N ARG A 342 19.58 -10.02 -11.38
CA ARG A 342 20.78 -10.52 -10.70
C ARG A 342 21.21 -9.60 -9.58
N ILE A 343 21.13 -8.29 -9.78
CA ILE A 343 21.36 -7.31 -8.71
C ILE A 343 20.22 -7.40 -7.68
N GLY A 344 18.97 -7.41 -8.13
CA GLY A 344 17.81 -7.43 -7.22
C GLY A 344 17.74 -8.67 -6.32
N PHE A 345 18.04 -9.86 -6.85
CA PHE A 345 17.63 -11.12 -6.21
C PHE A 345 18.74 -12.18 -6.08
N VAL A 346 19.83 -12.10 -6.86
CA VAL A 346 20.83 -13.17 -6.91
C VAL A 346 22.11 -12.81 -6.14
N TYR A 347 22.67 -11.64 -6.42
CA TYR A 347 24.00 -11.27 -5.95
C TYR A 347 24.08 -10.96 -4.45
N ALA A 348 22.95 -10.72 -3.77
CA ALA A 348 22.89 -10.50 -2.32
C ALA A 348 23.51 -11.64 -1.49
N THR A 349 23.51 -12.86 -2.04
CA THR A 349 24.07 -14.06 -1.38
C THR A 349 25.52 -14.36 -1.77
N TRP A 350 26.08 -13.61 -2.71
CA TRP A 350 27.42 -13.85 -3.25
C TRP A 350 28.47 -12.97 -2.54
N PRO A 351 29.75 -13.39 -2.51
CA PRO A 351 30.83 -12.49 -2.14
C PRO A 351 30.85 -11.26 -3.07
N PRO A 352 30.84 -10.02 -2.55
CA PRO A 352 30.62 -8.81 -3.35
C PRO A 352 31.53 -8.67 -4.58
N ARG A 353 32.83 -8.94 -4.42
CA ARG A 353 33.80 -8.89 -5.53
C ARG A 353 33.54 -9.94 -6.61
N LYS A 354 32.99 -11.10 -6.26
CA LYS A 354 32.64 -12.16 -7.23
C LYS A 354 31.36 -11.80 -7.99
N ALA A 355 30.36 -11.25 -7.31
CA ALA A 355 29.15 -10.74 -7.95
C ALA A 355 29.49 -9.66 -8.98
N ALA A 356 30.31 -8.68 -8.60
CA ALA A 356 30.77 -7.64 -9.51
C ALA A 356 31.57 -8.22 -10.70
N GLU A 357 32.41 -9.23 -10.49
CA GLU A 357 33.15 -9.89 -11.58
C GLU A 357 32.23 -10.67 -12.54
N ASP A 358 31.18 -11.34 -12.03
CA ASP A 358 30.19 -12.02 -12.87
C ASP A 358 29.45 -11.02 -13.77
N LEU A 359 28.97 -9.91 -13.20
CA LEU A 359 28.29 -8.86 -13.96
C LEU A 359 29.22 -8.26 -15.03
N MET A 360 30.48 -7.96 -14.68
CA MET A 360 31.46 -7.47 -15.64
C MET A 360 31.80 -8.49 -16.72
N GLY A 361 31.86 -9.78 -16.38
CA GLY A 361 32.01 -10.87 -17.34
C GLY A 361 30.89 -10.87 -18.38
N ARG A 362 29.65 -10.76 -17.92
CA ARG A 362 28.46 -10.68 -18.80
C ARG A 362 28.50 -9.47 -19.71
N LEU A 363 28.83 -8.29 -19.19
CA LEU A 363 28.97 -7.06 -19.98
C LEU A 363 30.06 -7.18 -21.05
N ARG A 364 31.20 -7.81 -20.75
CA ARG A 364 32.26 -8.06 -21.74
C ARG A 364 31.78 -9.01 -22.84
N THR A 365 31.06 -10.07 -22.49
CA THR A 365 30.46 -10.99 -23.48
C THR A 365 29.44 -10.29 -24.36
N ILE A 366 28.56 -9.45 -23.79
CA ILE A 366 27.60 -8.65 -24.54
C ILE A 366 28.31 -7.74 -25.55
N ARG A 367 29.40 -7.08 -25.13
CA ARG A 367 30.22 -6.28 -26.06
C ARG A 367 30.72 -7.14 -27.21
N GLU A 368 31.33 -8.28 -26.93
CA GLU A 368 31.91 -9.14 -27.97
C GLU A 368 30.85 -9.59 -28.99
N ASP A 369 29.65 -9.92 -28.51
CA ASP A 369 28.52 -10.29 -29.36
C ASP A 369 28.04 -9.15 -30.27
N LEU A 370 27.87 -7.95 -29.71
CA LEU A 370 27.45 -6.78 -30.47
C LEU A 370 28.51 -6.38 -31.51
N ALA A 371 29.78 -6.40 -31.12
CA ALA A 371 30.88 -6.12 -32.03
C ALA A 371 30.94 -7.15 -33.19
N GLY A 372 30.73 -8.44 -32.90
CA GLY A 372 30.63 -9.49 -33.91
C GLY A 372 29.47 -9.32 -34.91
N ARG A 373 28.48 -8.50 -34.56
CA ARG A 373 27.32 -8.15 -35.39
C ARG A 373 27.42 -6.76 -36.02
N GLY A 374 28.57 -6.09 -35.90
CA GLY A 374 28.80 -4.76 -36.45
C GLY A 374 28.15 -3.61 -35.67
N MET A 375 27.67 -3.86 -34.44
CA MET A 375 27.18 -2.80 -33.56
C MET A 375 28.32 -2.22 -32.73
N GLU A 376 28.78 -1.03 -33.11
CA GLU A 376 29.92 -0.40 -32.43
C GLU A 376 29.56 0.22 -31.07
N HIS A 377 28.31 0.66 -30.89
CA HIS A 377 27.83 1.41 -29.73
C HIS A 377 26.48 0.84 -29.27
N GLY A 378 26.53 -0.10 -28.33
CA GLY A 378 25.33 -0.69 -27.73
C GLY A 378 25.04 -0.11 -26.34
N LEU A 379 23.77 -0.13 -25.94
CA LEU A 379 23.31 0.28 -24.61
C LEU A 379 22.76 -0.92 -23.84
N VAL A 380 23.30 -1.19 -22.65
CA VAL A 380 22.69 -2.09 -21.68
C VAL A 380 21.97 -1.25 -20.64
N SER A 381 20.66 -1.42 -20.53
CA SER A 381 19.85 -0.75 -19.49
C SER A 381 19.65 -1.70 -18.32
N ILE A 382 20.19 -1.36 -17.16
CA ILE A 382 20.00 -2.06 -15.89
C ILE A 382 19.03 -1.22 -15.06
N ILE A 383 17.81 -1.70 -14.88
CA ILE A 383 16.70 -0.93 -14.31
C ILE A 383 16.02 -1.74 -13.21
N LEU A 384 15.93 -1.18 -12.01
CA LEU A 384 15.35 -1.83 -10.84
C LEU A 384 15.04 -0.80 -9.75
N ASP A 385 14.23 -1.22 -8.78
CA ASP A 385 13.98 -0.45 -7.58
C ASP A 385 15.28 -0.17 -6.83
N GLY A 386 15.42 1.05 -6.35
CA GLY A 386 16.63 1.54 -5.74
C GLY A 386 16.73 1.27 -4.25
N GLU A 387 15.66 0.86 -3.56
CA GLU A 387 15.70 0.62 -2.11
C GLU A 387 15.58 -0.85 -1.69
N ASN A 388 15.01 -1.71 -2.55
CA ASN A 388 14.49 -3.01 -2.11
C ASN A 388 15.55 -4.06 -1.78
N CYS A 389 16.64 -4.13 -2.54
CA CYS A 389 17.54 -5.30 -2.46
C CYS A 389 18.64 -5.18 -1.39
N TRP A 390 19.02 -3.96 -0.99
CA TRP A 390 20.28 -3.71 -0.28
C TRP A 390 20.31 -4.28 1.14
N GLU A 391 19.17 -4.33 1.83
CA GLU A 391 19.09 -4.90 3.18
C GLU A 391 19.47 -6.39 3.25
N SER A 392 19.42 -7.09 2.12
CA SER A 392 19.82 -8.49 2.00
C SER A 392 21.33 -8.66 1.75
N TYR A 393 22.00 -7.63 1.24
CA TYR A 393 23.43 -7.61 1.02
C TYR A 393 24.22 -7.47 2.33
N GLU A 394 25.46 -7.96 2.31
CA GLU A 394 26.41 -7.60 3.35
C GLU A 394 26.78 -6.11 3.23
N ASN A 395 26.85 -5.41 4.37
CA ASN A 395 27.12 -3.98 4.44
C ASN A 395 26.27 -3.14 3.46
N ASP A 396 25.00 -3.52 3.34
CA ASP A 396 24.01 -2.78 2.56
C ASP A 396 24.38 -2.58 1.08
N GLY A 397 25.12 -3.52 0.51
CA GLY A 397 25.49 -3.48 -0.89
C GLY A 397 26.67 -2.55 -1.22
N ILE A 398 27.15 -1.72 -0.30
CA ILE A 398 28.29 -0.80 -0.53
C ILE A 398 29.52 -1.56 -1.06
N ASP A 399 29.84 -2.72 -0.50
CA ASP A 399 30.98 -3.52 -0.94
C ASP A 399 30.82 -4.03 -2.38
N PHE A 400 29.58 -4.30 -2.81
CA PHE A 400 29.27 -4.72 -4.18
C PHE A 400 29.34 -3.53 -5.13
N LEU A 401 28.69 -2.40 -4.78
CA LEU A 401 28.68 -1.18 -5.59
C LEU A 401 30.09 -0.65 -5.80
N ARG A 402 30.91 -0.52 -4.74
CA ARG A 402 32.32 -0.12 -4.87
C ARG A 402 33.13 -1.06 -5.75
N ALA A 403 32.91 -2.37 -5.63
CA ALA A 403 33.61 -3.35 -6.46
C ALA A 403 33.18 -3.25 -7.93
N LEU A 404 31.89 -3.02 -8.20
CA LEU A 404 31.34 -2.87 -9.54
C LEU A 404 31.83 -1.58 -10.20
N TYR A 405 31.66 -0.44 -9.52
CA TYR A 405 32.04 0.88 -10.03
C TYR A 405 33.55 1.01 -10.25
N GLY A 406 34.37 0.48 -9.33
CA GLY A 406 35.82 0.42 -9.54
C GLY A 406 36.18 -0.41 -10.78
N LYS A 407 35.53 -1.57 -10.98
CA LYS A 407 35.78 -2.40 -12.16
C LYS A 407 35.35 -1.73 -13.46
N ILE A 408 34.22 -1.03 -13.48
CA ILE A 408 33.76 -0.30 -14.67
C ILE A 408 34.76 0.82 -15.01
N THR A 409 35.18 1.59 -14.02
CA THR A 409 36.17 2.68 -14.17
C THR A 409 37.50 2.18 -14.78
N GLU A 410 37.90 0.96 -14.46
CA GLU A 410 39.12 0.33 -15.01
C GLU A 410 38.97 -0.20 -16.46
N GLN A 411 37.77 -0.21 -17.05
CA GLN A 411 37.56 -0.71 -18.41
C GLN A 411 37.63 0.39 -19.48
N GLU A 412 38.47 0.21 -20.50
CA GLU A 412 38.49 1.11 -21.66
C GLU A 412 37.27 0.94 -22.58
N LYS A 413 36.72 -0.28 -22.60
CA LYS A 413 35.66 -0.66 -23.52
C LYS A 413 34.27 -0.40 -22.96
N ILE A 414 34.05 -0.50 -21.66
CA ILE A 414 32.72 -0.38 -21.01
C ILE A 414 32.65 0.98 -20.32
N GLU A 415 31.54 1.68 -20.44
CA GLU A 415 31.37 3.03 -19.90
C GLU A 415 29.99 3.12 -19.24
N ALA A 416 29.94 3.62 -18.00
CA ALA A 416 28.67 3.93 -17.34
C ALA A 416 28.23 5.33 -17.75
N VAL A 417 26.97 5.49 -18.15
CA VAL A 417 26.39 6.74 -18.65
C VAL A 417 25.01 6.96 -18.07
N THR A 418 24.59 8.21 -18.00
CA THR A 418 23.16 8.51 -17.89
C THR A 418 22.44 8.10 -19.19
N VAL A 419 21.14 7.83 -19.11
CA VAL A 419 20.33 7.52 -20.30
C VAL A 419 20.34 8.70 -21.28
N GLY A 420 20.17 9.93 -20.77
CA GLY A 420 20.18 11.14 -21.57
C GLY A 420 21.48 11.35 -22.36
N GLU A 421 22.65 11.14 -21.73
CA GLU A 421 23.95 11.24 -22.41
C GLU A 421 24.09 10.24 -23.55
N TYR A 422 23.61 9.01 -23.35
CA TYR A 422 23.63 8.01 -24.41
C TYR A 422 22.73 8.42 -25.58
N LEU A 423 21.48 8.80 -25.29
CA LEU A 423 20.48 9.13 -26.32
C LEU A 423 20.85 10.39 -27.12
N GLU A 424 21.46 11.39 -26.48
CA GLU A 424 21.95 12.59 -27.18
C GLU A 424 23.07 12.24 -28.18
N LYS A 425 23.93 11.29 -27.82
CA LYS A 425 25.07 10.86 -28.65
C LYS A 425 24.69 9.82 -29.70
N PHE A 426 23.74 8.95 -29.38
CA PHE A 426 23.30 7.81 -30.19
C PHE A 426 21.76 7.72 -30.20
N PRO A 427 21.08 8.65 -30.90
CA PRO A 427 19.63 8.65 -30.98
C PRO A 427 19.12 7.37 -31.67
N PRO A 428 17.86 6.95 -31.43
CA PRO A 428 17.31 5.74 -32.03
C PRO A 428 17.33 5.76 -33.56
N GLU A 429 17.92 4.73 -34.16
CA GLU A 429 17.89 4.48 -35.60
C GLU A 429 16.70 3.59 -36.02
N GLN A 430 16.05 2.95 -35.06
CA GLN A 430 14.94 2.02 -35.30
C GLN A 430 13.65 2.62 -34.75
N SER A 431 12.54 2.38 -35.46
CA SER A 431 11.21 2.79 -35.03
C SER A 431 10.33 1.59 -34.75
N LEU A 432 9.51 1.67 -33.70
CA LEU A 432 8.44 0.73 -33.41
C LEU A 432 7.17 1.18 -34.13
N SER A 433 6.62 0.32 -34.99
CA SER A 433 5.33 0.58 -35.67
C SER A 433 4.12 0.35 -34.77
N LYS A 434 4.32 -0.43 -33.69
CA LYS A 434 3.32 -0.78 -32.69
C LYS A 434 4.00 -0.81 -31.33
N LEU A 435 3.27 -0.43 -30.29
CA LEU A 435 3.67 -0.59 -28.90
C LEU A 435 2.64 -1.48 -28.21
N HIS A 436 3.10 -2.59 -27.64
CA HIS A 436 2.28 -3.50 -26.83
C HIS A 436 1.95 -2.86 -25.49
N ALA A 437 0.68 -2.86 -25.08
CA ALA A 437 0.29 -2.35 -23.78
C ALA A 437 0.66 -3.35 -22.65
N GLY A 438 1.50 -2.93 -21.71
CA GLY A 438 1.91 -3.76 -20.58
C GLY A 438 2.83 -3.05 -19.60
N SER A 439 3.12 -3.71 -18.49
CA SER A 439 4.09 -3.29 -17.47
C SER A 439 5.41 -4.04 -17.58
N TRP A 440 6.37 -3.69 -16.74
CA TRP A 440 7.60 -4.46 -16.60
C TRP A 440 7.43 -5.85 -16.00
N ILE A 441 6.24 -6.17 -15.48
CA ILE A 441 5.89 -7.49 -14.93
C ILE A 441 5.06 -8.24 -15.98
N ASN A 442 5.65 -9.29 -16.56
CA ASN A 442 5.00 -10.21 -17.51
C ASN A 442 4.39 -9.53 -18.77
N ALA A 443 4.82 -8.30 -19.08
CA ALA A 443 4.26 -7.44 -20.13
C ALA A 443 2.72 -7.41 -20.14
N ASN A 444 2.12 -7.26 -18.96
CA ASN A 444 0.67 -7.13 -18.76
C ASN A 444 0.34 -6.29 -17.50
N PHE A 445 -0.93 -6.20 -17.11
CA PHE A 445 -1.40 -5.41 -15.98
C PHE A 445 -2.05 -6.23 -14.85
N ARG A 446 -1.87 -7.56 -14.82
CA ARG A 446 -2.58 -8.48 -13.92
C ARG A 446 -2.51 -8.07 -12.45
N ILE A 447 -1.38 -7.52 -12.03
CA ILE A 447 -1.14 -7.10 -10.65
C ILE A 447 -2.08 -5.98 -10.19
N TRP A 448 -2.59 -5.14 -11.10
CA TRP A 448 -3.38 -3.95 -10.75
C TRP A 448 -4.82 -4.00 -11.25
N ILE A 449 -5.21 -5.07 -11.97
CA ILE A 449 -6.56 -5.23 -12.48
C ILE A 449 -6.88 -6.69 -12.78
N GLY A 450 -8.09 -7.09 -12.43
CA GLY A 450 -8.72 -8.33 -12.84
C GLY A 450 -9.03 -9.29 -11.71
N HIS A 451 -8.37 -9.16 -10.55
CA HIS A 451 -8.85 -9.80 -9.33
C HIS A 451 -10.14 -9.11 -8.85
N PRO A 452 -11.10 -9.81 -8.20
CA PRO A 452 -12.30 -9.18 -7.66
C PRO A 452 -12.04 -8.01 -6.72
N GLU A 453 -10.94 -8.03 -5.96
CA GLU A 453 -10.53 -6.95 -5.06
C GLU A 453 -10.03 -5.73 -5.83
N ASP A 454 -9.13 -5.89 -6.81
CA ASP A 454 -8.69 -4.77 -7.68
C ASP A 454 -9.88 -4.15 -8.39
N ASN A 455 -10.75 -4.99 -8.95
CA ASN A 455 -11.92 -4.54 -9.68
C ASN A 455 -12.86 -3.73 -8.78
N ARG A 456 -13.00 -4.15 -7.52
CA ARG A 456 -13.75 -3.41 -6.52
C ARG A 456 -13.10 -2.07 -6.19
N ALA A 457 -11.78 -2.02 -6.06
CA ALA A 457 -11.06 -0.76 -5.85
C ALA A 457 -11.28 0.22 -7.02
N TRP A 458 -11.18 -0.26 -8.25
CA TRP A 458 -11.50 0.53 -9.45
C TRP A 458 -12.94 1.02 -9.49
N ASP A 459 -13.92 0.20 -9.09
CA ASP A 459 -15.33 0.60 -9.05
C ASP A 459 -15.59 1.71 -8.02
N LEU A 460 -14.93 1.65 -6.85
CA LEU A 460 -15.00 2.67 -5.80
C LEU A 460 -14.31 3.98 -6.20
N LEU A 461 -13.14 3.87 -6.85
CA LEU A 461 -12.41 5.00 -7.41
C LEU A 461 -13.25 5.70 -8.50
N HIS A 462 -13.85 4.92 -9.41
CA HIS A 462 -14.76 5.43 -10.43
C HIS A 462 -15.94 6.18 -9.82
N GLN A 463 -16.62 5.59 -8.83
CA GLN A 463 -17.76 6.23 -8.16
C GLN A 463 -17.38 7.56 -7.51
N THR A 464 -16.24 7.60 -6.83
CA THR A 464 -15.75 8.81 -6.15
C THR A 464 -15.38 9.89 -7.15
N ARG A 465 -14.70 9.51 -8.23
CA ARG A 465 -14.32 10.42 -9.32
C ARG A 465 -15.54 11.03 -10.01
N GLU A 466 -16.52 10.24 -10.41
CA GLU A 466 -17.71 10.74 -11.11
C GLU A 466 -18.45 11.79 -10.27
N MET A 467 -18.54 11.55 -8.96
CA MET A 467 -19.10 12.52 -8.02
C MET A 467 -18.27 13.81 -8.00
N LEU A 468 -16.94 13.70 -7.83
CA LEU A 468 -16.06 14.88 -7.74
C LEU A 468 -16.04 15.70 -9.04
N VAL A 469 -16.09 15.04 -10.19
CA VAL A 469 -16.22 15.67 -11.51
C VAL A 469 -17.52 16.45 -11.59
N GLU A 470 -18.65 15.88 -11.17
CA GLU A 470 -19.94 16.56 -11.21
C GLU A 470 -19.99 17.77 -10.28
N GLU A 471 -19.46 17.65 -9.06
CA GLU A 471 -19.35 18.79 -8.13
C GLU A 471 -18.45 19.89 -8.68
N THR A 472 -17.35 19.54 -9.34
CA THR A 472 -16.46 20.50 -10.01
C THR A 472 -17.19 21.22 -11.16
N LYS A 473 -18.02 20.51 -11.94
CA LYS A 473 -18.85 21.12 -13.00
C LYS A 473 -19.90 22.07 -12.41
N HIS A 474 -20.61 21.66 -11.37
CA HIS A 474 -21.61 22.50 -10.71
C HIS A 474 -20.97 23.80 -10.21
N PHE A 475 -19.84 23.69 -9.51
CA PHE A 475 -19.11 24.85 -9.01
C PHE A 475 -18.66 25.79 -10.15
N THR A 476 -18.06 25.24 -11.22
CA THR A 476 -17.59 26.06 -12.35
C THR A 476 -18.75 26.72 -13.12
N ALA A 477 -19.89 26.04 -13.30
CA ALA A 477 -21.07 26.61 -13.94
C ALA A 477 -21.65 27.80 -13.17
N GLU A 478 -21.65 27.75 -11.84
CA GLU A 478 -22.11 28.86 -10.98
C GLU A 478 -21.22 30.11 -11.07
N HIS A 479 -19.93 29.93 -11.37
CA HIS A 479 -18.93 31.00 -11.32
C HIS A 479 -18.43 31.44 -12.71
N ALA A 480 -18.83 30.78 -13.79
CA ALA A 480 -18.44 31.10 -15.16
C ALA A 480 -19.44 32.02 -15.87
N LYS A 481 -18.94 33.06 -16.56
CA LYS A 481 -19.76 33.93 -17.43
C LYS A 481 -20.22 33.24 -18.72
N ASP A 482 -19.48 32.22 -19.18
CA ASP A 482 -19.80 31.38 -20.36
C ASP A 482 -19.80 29.90 -19.94
N ALA A 483 -20.96 29.35 -19.60
CA ALA A 483 -21.10 28.03 -19.00
C ALA A 483 -20.65 26.89 -19.94
N GLU A 484 -21.00 26.92 -21.23
CA GLU A 484 -20.84 25.77 -22.15
C GLU A 484 -19.36 25.43 -22.49
N ASN A 485 -18.55 26.45 -22.78
CA ASN A 485 -17.10 26.28 -23.00
C ASN A 485 -16.35 25.91 -21.71
N THR A 486 -16.84 26.41 -20.56
CA THR A 486 -16.21 26.14 -19.26
C THR A 486 -16.48 24.71 -18.80
N ILE A 487 -17.71 24.22 -18.95
CA ILE A 487 -18.08 22.82 -18.64
C ILE A 487 -17.25 21.84 -19.46
N THR A 488 -17.09 22.09 -20.76
CA THR A 488 -16.30 21.22 -21.66
C THR A 488 -14.82 21.18 -21.28
N LYS A 489 -14.29 22.28 -20.73
CA LYS A 489 -12.92 22.35 -20.23
C LYS A 489 -12.83 21.68 -18.85
N ALA A 490 -13.81 21.89 -17.96
CA ALA A 490 -13.85 21.33 -16.59
C ALA A 490 -13.83 19.80 -16.60
N ILE A 491 -14.48 19.20 -17.60
CA ILE A 491 -14.44 17.75 -17.87
C ILE A 491 -13.01 17.25 -18.19
N LYS A 492 -12.13 18.11 -18.71
CA LYS A 492 -10.83 17.71 -19.27
C LYS A 492 -9.63 18.01 -18.39
N THR A 493 -9.74 18.82 -17.33
CA THR A 493 -8.56 19.17 -16.48
C THR A 493 -8.95 19.92 -15.19
N PRO A 494 -8.58 19.43 -13.99
CA PRO A 494 -8.76 20.18 -12.73
C PRO A 494 -7.95 21.48 -12.63
N SER A 495 -6.94 21.65 -13.49
CA SER A 495 -6.21 22.93 -13.66
C SER A 495 -7.10 24.14 -13.99
N ILE A 496 -8.41 23.98 -14.22
CA ILE A 496 -9.37 25.09 -14.35
C ILE A 496 -9.66 25.82 -13.04
N LEU A 497 -9.42 25.17 -11.91
CA LEU A 497 -9.41 25.86 -10.62
C LEU A 497 -8.27 26.90 -10.56
N SER A 498 -7.22 26.75 -11.37
CA SER A 498 -6.12 27.72 -11.44
C SER A 498 -6.61 29.09 -11.91
N GLY A 499 -6.55 30.06 -11.00
CA GLY A 499 -7.00 31.44 -11.22
C GLY A 499 -8.37 31.78 -10.61
N LEU A 500 -9.08 30.79 -10.06
CA LEU A 500 -10.16 31.04 -9.09
C LEU A 500 -9.56 31.11 -7.69
N SER A 501 -10.22 31.82 -6.77
CA SER A 501 -9.76 31.96 -5.39
C SER A 501 -10.94 31.96 -4.44
N GLY A 502 -10.81 31.29 -3.31
CA GLY A 502 -11.83 31.22 -2.26
C GLY A 502 -11.85 29.85 -1.60
N GLU A 503 -12.47 29.78 -0.42
CA GLU A 503 -12.51 28.58 0.43
C GLU A 503 -13.00 27.34 -0.33
N LYS A 504 -14.06 27.45 -1.14
CA LYS A 504 -14.58 26.31 -1.93
C LYS A 504 -13.63 25.83 -3.03
N VAL A 505 -12.77 26.71 -3.57
CA VAL A 505 -11.73 26.31 -4.54
C VAL A 505 -10.66 25.48 -3.84
N GLU A 506 -10.17 25.96 -2.68
CA GLU A 506 -9.18 25.24 -1.87
C GLU A 506 -9.72 23.86 -1.43
N THR A 507 -11.00 23.78 -1.08
CA THR A 507 -11.68 22.50 -0.78
C THR A 507 -11.67 21.55 -1.99
N LEU A 508 -12.02 22.02 -3.19
CA LEU A 508 -12.02 21.19 -4.39
C LEU A 508 -10.61 20.75 -4.79
N GLU A 509 -9.62 21.63 -4.68
CA GLU A 509 -8.21 21.29 -4.93
C GLU A 509 -7.72 20.21 -3.95
N ALA A 510 -8.09 20.32 -2.67
CA ALA A 510 -7.79 19.28 -1.68
C ALA A 510 -8.49 17.95 -2.04
N ALA A 511 -9.76 17.98 -2.42
CA ALA A 511 -10.51 16.78 -2.82
C ALA A 511 -9.89 16.08 -4.05
N TRP A 512 -9.47 16.84 -5.06
CA TRP A 512 -8.76 16.30 -6.23
C TRP A 512 -7.40 15.71 -5.86
N ARG A 513 -6.66 16.34 -4.94
CA ARG A 513 -5.41 15.77 -4.44
C ARG A 513 -5.62 14.42 -3.76
N GLU A 514 -6.64 14.27 -2.93
CA GLU A 514 -6.98 13.00 -2.28
C GLU A 514 -7.35 11.93 -3.31
N LEU A 515 -8.11 12.28 -4.36
CA LEU A 515 -8.40 11.36 -5.47
C LEU A 515 -7.11 10.92 -6.18
N TYR A 516 -6.20 11.85 -6.50
CA TYR A 516 -4.93 11.54 -7.16
C TYR A 516 -4.00 10.68 -6.32
N ILE A 517 -4.03 10.81 -4.99
CA ILE A 517 -3.36 9.86 -4.11
C ILE A 517 -3.97 8.47 -4.27
N ALA A 518 -5.30 8.36 -4.25
CA ALA A 518 -6.03 7.08 -4.39
C ALA A 518 -5.87 6.42 -5.78
N GLU A 519 -5.39 7.13 -6.80
CA GLU A 519 -5.05 6.56 -8.11
C GLU A 519 -3.71 5.81 -8.14
N GLY A 520 -2.87 5.97 -7.11
CA GLY A 520 -1.55 5.35 -7.03
C GLY A 520 -1.59 3.83 -7.20
N SER A 521 -0.59 3.27 -7.89
CA SER A 521 -0.54 1.83 -8.17
C SER A 521 -0.38 0.97 -6.92
N ASP A 522 0.19 1.54 -5.85
CA ASP A 522 0.51 0.85 -4.60
C ASP A 522 -0.72 0.22 -3.95
N TRP A 523 -1.92 0.81 -4.10
CA TRP A 523 -3.13 0.29 -3.46
C TRP A 523 -3.53 -1.06 -4.04
N CYS A 524 -3.62 -1.15 -5.37
CA CYS A 524 -3.98 -2.40 -6.05
C CYS A 524 -2.85 -3.43 -6.01
N TRP A 525 -1.60 -3.04 -5.75
CA TRP A 525 -0.50 -3.99 -5.56
C TRP A 525 -0.75 -4.97 -4.40
N TRP A 526 -1.45 -4.53 -3.35
CA TRP A 526 -1.75 -5.31 -2.14
C TRP A 526 -3.13 -5.98 -2.15
N TYR A 527 -3.88 -5.83 -3.23
CA TYR A 527 -5.13 -6.56 -3.46
C TYR A 527 -4.85 -7.83 -4.27
N GLY A 528 -5.71 -8.84 -4.09
CA GLY A 528 -5.53 -10.12 -4.76
C GLY A 528 -4.66 -11.14 -4.03
N ASP A 529 -4.32 -12.19 -4.77
CA ASP A 529 -3.61 -13.36 -4.26
C ASP A 529 -2.10 -13.29 -4.55
N GLU A 530 -1.68 -12.29 -5.34
CA GLU A 530 -0.33 -12.15 -5.86
C GLU A 530 0.67 -11.70 -4.79
N HIS A 531 0.26 -10.77 -3.92
CA HIS A 531 1.13 -10.18 -2.89
C HIS A 531 0.40 -10.02 -1.55
N SER A 532 1.17 -10.09 -0.46
CA SER A 532 0.68 -9.85 0.89
C SER A 532 1.82 -9.36 1.79
N SER A 533 1.46 -8.53 2.76
CA SER A 533 2.33 -7.93 3.76
C SER A 533 1.70 -8.00 5.16
N GLN A 534 2.47 -7.64 6.19
CA GLN A 534 1.91 -7.46 7.54
C GLN A 534 1.04 -6.19 7.65
N ASP A 535 1.03 -5.34 6.61
CA ASP A 535 0.38 -4.03 6.57
C ASP A 535 -0.80 -3.98 5.59
N ASP A 536 -1.28 -5.13 5.10
CA ASP A 536 -2.35 -5.21 4.10
C ASP A 536 -3.63 -4.45 4.52
N GLU A 537 -4.00 -4.55 5.80
CA GLU A 537 -5.11 -3.79 6.37
C GLU A 537 -4.87 -2.28 6.37
N ARG A 538 -3.62 -1.84 6.55
CA ARG A 538 -3.25 -0.41 6.54
C ARG A 538 -3.30 0.15 5.12
N PHE A 539 -2.88 -0.61 4.12
CA PHE A 539 -3.01 -0.22 2.71
C PHE A 539 -4.47 -0.10 2.29
N ASP A 540 -5.31 -1.08 2.63
CA ASP A 540 -6.74 -1.02 2.37
C ASP A 540 -7.41 0.16 3.09
N TYR A 541 -7.04 0.40 4.35
CA TYR A 541 -7.50 1.54 5.12
C TYR A 541 -7.12 2.87 4.45
N LEU A 542 -5.85 3.08 4.09
CA LEU A 542 -5.38 4.33 3.48
C LEU A 542 -6.08 4.60 2.15
N PHE A 543 -6.15 3.60 1.25
CA PHE A 543 -6.85 3.73 -0.03
C PHE A 543 -8.29 4.22 0.15
N ARG A 544 -9.06 3.52 0.99
CA ARG A 544 -10.45 3.90 1.26
C ARG A 544 -10.54 5.23 1.98
N ARG A 545 -9.63 5.53 2.90
CA ARG A 545 -9.64 6.78 3.66
C ARG A 545 -9.44 8.00 2.75
N HIS A 546 -8.55 7.93 1.76
CA HIS A 546 -8.39 8.98 0.75
C HIS A 546 -9.71 9.20 -0.01
N LEU A 547 -10.39 8.13 -0.46
CA LEU A 547 -11.70 8.25 -1.11
C LEU A 547 -12.77 8.85 -0.18
N VAL A 548 -12.83 8.42 1.08
CA VAL A 548 -13.76 9.01 2.06
C VAL A 548 -13.48 10.49 2.28
N ARG A 549 -12.20 10.88 2.32
CA ARG A 549 -11.77 12.26 2.52
C ARG A 549 -12.27 13.19 1.42
N VAL A 550 -12.38 12.71 0.18
CA VAL A 550 -13.01 13.44 -0.93
C VAL A 550 -14.43 13.87 -0.54
N TYR A 551 -15.29 12.94 -0.09
CA TYR A 551 -16.67 13.24 0.29
C TYR A 551 -16.76 14.17 1.51
N GLU A 552 -15.97 13.90 2.56
CA GLU A 552 -16.00 14.70 3.78
C GLU A 552 -15.54 16.14 3.54
N SER A 553 -14.52 16.34 2.71
CA SER A 553 -14.03 17.68 2.37
C SER A 553 -15.11 18.53 1.73
N LEU A 554 -16.01 17.91 0.95
CA LEU A 554 -17.14 18.54 0.29
C LEU A 554 -18.40 18.60 1.17
N GLY A 555 -18.35 18.10 2.42
CA GLY A 555 -19.49 18.05 3.32
C GLY A 555 -20.60 17.09 2.87
N MET A 556 -20.25 16.07 2.08
CA MET A 556 -21.18 15.09 1.53
C MET A 556 -21.26 13.83 2.39
N GLU A 557 -22.38 13.11 2.28
CA GLU A 557 -22.53 11.80 2.92
C GLU A 557 -21.59 10.78 2.26
N VAL A 558 -20.90 10.01 3.10
CA VAL A 558 -19.93 9.00 2.66
C VAL A 558 -20.68 7.72 2.26
N PRO A 559 -20.48 7.20 1.04
CA PRO A 559 -21.02 5.90 0.64
C PRO A 559 -20.62 4.78 1.61
N MET A 560 -21.58 4.00 2.09
CA MET A 560 -21.34 2.90 3.04
C MET A 560 -20.34 1.86 2.50
N GLU A 561 -20.27 1.71 1.19
CA GLU A 561 -19.32 0.87 0.48
C GLU A 561 -17.86 1.20 0.77
N LEU A 562 -17.52 2.48 1.00
CA LEU A 562 -16.15 2.91 1.31
C LEU A 562 -15.76 2.63 2.76
N LEU A 563 -16.75 2.36 3.62
CA LEU A 563 -16.53 1.99 5.02
C LEU A 563 -16.27 0.50 5.19
N GLN A 564 -16.44 -0.29 4.12
CA GLN A 564 -16.21 -1.73 4.11
C GLN A 564 -14.81 -2.02 3.55
N PRO A 565 -13.98 -2.85 4.23
CA PRO A 565 -12.73 -3.32 3.66
C PRO A 565 -12.93 -3.99 2.30
N ILE A 566 -12.07 -3.69 1.34
CA ILE A 566 -12.12 -4.30 0.01
C ILE A 566 -11.56 -5.72 0.09
N ARG A 567 -10.44 -5.84 0.82
CA ARG A 567 -9.80 -7.12 1.02
C ARG A 567 -10.71 -8.04 1.83
N LYS A 568 -11.17 -9.11 1.20
CA LYS A 568 -11.95 -10.15 1.86
C LYS A 568 -10.97 -11.11 2.49
N ILE A 569 -10.56 -10.81 3.72
CA ILE A 569 -9.69 -11.71 4.47
C ILE A 569 -10.42 -13.06 4.57
N GLY A 570 -9.87 -14.07 3.91
CA GLY A 570 -10.32 -15.47 3.94
C GLY A 570 -10.08 -16.15 5.29
N HIS A 571 -10.24 -15.41 6.39
CA HIS A 571 -10.26 -15.91 7.74
C HIS A 571 -11.38 -15.19 8.48
N PRO A 572 -12.21 -15.89 9.28
CA PRO A 572 -13.01 -15.18 10.27
C PRO A 572 -12.04 -14.30 11.05
N SER A 573 -12.32 -12.99 11.09
CA SER A 573 -11.58 -12.05 11.93
C SER A 573 -11.27 -12.72 13.26
N ALA A 574 -10.06 -12.54 13.81
CA ALA A 574 -9.66 -13.09 15.11
C ALA A 574 -10.58 -12.67 16.30
N SER A 575 -11.63 -11.92 16.00
CA SER A 575 -12.71 -11.48 16.86
C SER A 575 -14.06 -12.21 16.68
N VAL A 576 -14.26 -13.07 15.68
CA VAL A 576 -15.52 -13.80 15.45
C VAL A 576 -15.22 -15.31 15.41
N TYR A 577 -15.76 -16.04 16.37
CA TYR A 577 -15.59 -17.47 16.54
C TYR A 577 -16.90 -18.16 16.16
N ALA A 578 -16.84 -19.15 15.26
CA ALA A 578 -18.01 -19.93 14.87
C ALA A 578 -18.53 -20.79 16.05
N PRO A 579 -19.84 -21.11 16.08
CA PRO A 579 -20.37 -22.09 17.02
C PRO A 579 -19.72 -23.47 16.82
N LEU A 580 -19.47 -24.17 17.92
CA LEU A 580 -18.91 -25.53 17.94
C LEU A 580 -20.00 -26.61 17.88
N GLY A 581 -21.26 -26.24 18.10
CA GLY A 581 -22.41 -27.13 18.12
C GLY A 581 -23.74 -26.40 18.23
N LEU A 582 -24.84 -27.16 18.29
CA LEU A 582 -26.18 -26.61 18.50
C LEU A 582 -26.36 -26.17 19.96
N ILE A 583 -27.08 -25.06 20.16
CA ILE A 583 -27.44 -24.53 21.47
C ILE A 583 -28.95 -24.38 21.58
N SER A 584 -29.51 -24.53 22.78
CA SER A 584 -30.94 -24.30 23.05
C SER A 584 -31.10 -23.68 24.45
N PRO A 585 -30.70 -22.41 24.63
CA PRO A 585 -30.76 -21.71 25.90
C PRO A 585 -32.20 -21.30 26.26
N ASP A 586 -32.47 -21.16 27.57
CA ASP A 586 -33.71 -20.54 28.06
C ASP A 586 -33.56 -19.02 28.03
N ILE A 587 -34.48 -18.30 27.37
CA ILE A 587 -34.43 -16.83 27.25
C ILE A 587 -35.03 -16.19 28.50
N ASP A 588 -34.24 -16.13 29.57
CA ASP A 588 -34.64 -15.55 30.86
C ASP A 588 -33.79 -14.34 31.28
N GLY A 589 -32.78 -14.00 30.47
CA GLY A 589 -31.89 -12.87 30.64
C GLY A 589 -30.92 -13.02 31.80
N LYS A 590 -30.81 -14.19 32.43
CA LYS A 590 -29.91 -14.42 33.58
C LYS A 590 -28.68 -15.20 33.15
N TRP A 591 -27.67 -15.19 34.01
CA TRP A 591 -26.58 -16.15 33.90
C TRP A 591 -27.08 -17.49 34.47
N SER A 592 -27.91 -18.18 33.69
CA SER A 592 -28.43 -19.53 33.95
C SER A 592 -27.30 -20.58 33.83
N TYR A 593 -27.64 -21.88 33.78
CA TYR A 593 -26.70 -22.99 33.96
C TYR A 593 -25.40 -22.82 33.14
N PHE A 594 -24.25 -23.20 33.73
CA PHE A 594 -22.90 -23.01 33.16
C PHE A 594 -22.72 -23.53 31.72
N TYR A 595 -23.59 -24.44 31.24
CA TYR A 595 -23.43 -25.13 29.96
C TYR A 595 -24.26 -24.61 28.78
N GLU A 596 -25.27 -23.75 28.99
CA GLU A 596 -26.29 -23.41 27.96
C GLU A 596 -25.72 -22.73 26.70
N TRP A 597 -24.65 -21.94 26.86
CA TRP A 597 -24.01 -21.18 25.78
C TRP A 597 -22.61 -21.70 25.41
N THR A 598 -22.20 -22.88 25.90
CA THR A 598 -20.82 -23.40 25.77
C THR A 598 -20.39 -23.60 24.33
N GLU A 599 -21.30 -24.13 23.51
CA GLU A 599 -21.04 -24.45 22.10
C GLU A 599 -21.40 -23.28 21.16
N ALA A 600 -21.75 -22.12 21.72
CA ALA A 600 -22.11 -20.94 20.95
C ALA A 600 -20.89 -20.32 20.27
N GLY A 601 -21.13 -19.70 19.12
CA GLY A 601 -20.18 -18.77 18.52
C GLY A 601 -20.03 -17.53 19.38
N TYR A 602 -18.93 -16.81 19.20
CA TYR A 602 -18.58 -15.68 20.05
C TYR A 602 -18.03 -14.53 19.20
N ILE A 603 -18.48 -13.30 19.46
CA ILE A 603 -17.85 -12.09 18.96
C ILE A 603 -17.16 -11.42 20.14
N ASP A 604 -15.85 -11.22 20.01
CA ASP A 604 -14.99 -10.50 20.95
C ASP A 604 -14.95 -9.01 20.57
N PRO A 605 -15.69 -8.12 21.28
CA PRO A 605 -15.77 -6.70 20.95
C PRO A 605 -14.43 -5.96 21.12
N LEU A 606 -13.47 -6.52 21.88
CA LEU A 606 -12.15 -5.93 22.10
C LEU A 606 -11.21 -6.17 20.91
N LYS A 607 -11.39 -7.27 20.17
CA LYS A 607 -10.63 -7.60 18.97
C LYS A 607 -11.32 -7.18 17.67
N ALA A 608 -12.65 -6.98 17.72
CA ALA A 608 -13.44 -6.52 16.58
C ALA A 608 -13.31 -5.02 16.30
N GLY A 609 -12.60 -4.27 17.16
CA GLY A 609 -12.25 -2.87 16.95
C GLY A 609 -10.78 -2.71 16.60
N GLY A 610 -10.47 -2.07 15.47
CA GLY A 610 -9.11 -1.63 15.17
C GLY A 610 -8.56 -0.72 16.28
N ALA A 611 -7.23 -0.61 16.35
CA ALA A 611 -6.46 0.03 17.43
C ALA A 611 -6.75 1.52 17.70
N MET A 612 -7.67 2.18 16.98
CA MET A 612 -7.98 3.60 17.12
C MET A 612 -9.27 3.94 17.91
N HIS A 613 -10.05 2.96 18.38
CA HIS A 613 -11.28 3.24 19.16
C HIS A 613 -11.18 2.81 20.63
N GLN A 614 -10.36 3.53 21.41
CA GLN A 614 -10.39 3.42 22.88
C GLN A 614 -11.48 4.31 23.49
N THR A 615 -12.71 3.80 23.51
CA THR A 615 -13.66 4.05 24.60
C THR A 615 -14.29 2.70 24.94
N SER A 616 -14.25 2.29 26.22
CA SER A 616 -14.88 1.05 26.67
C SER A 616 -16.33 0.99 26.18
N GLY A 617 -16.61 0.06 25.26
CA GLY A 617 -17.94 -0.12 24.71
C GLY A 617 -18.96 -0.54 25.78
N ILE A 618 -20.23 -0.39 25.46
CA ILE A 618 -21.38 -0.90 26.21
C ILE A 618 -21.30 -2.43 26.26
N VAL A 619 -21.00 -3.06 25.12
CA VAL A 619 -20.94 -4.52 24.99
C VAL A 619 -19.57 -5.06 25.41
N ARG A 620 -19.60 -6.07 26.29
CA ARG A 620 -18.44 -6.83 26.77
C ARG A 620 -18.20 -8.10 25.94
N GLY A 621 -19.25 -8.71 25.40
CA GLY A 621 -19.17 -9.95 24.63
C GLY A 621 -20.51 -10.27 23.98
N ILE A 622 -20.47 -11.00 22.86
CA ILE A 622 -21.68 -11.43 22.17
C ILE A 622 -21.57 -12.91 21.87
N HIS A 623 -22.56 -13.69 22.27
CA HIS A 623 -22.70 -15.10 21.90
C HIS A 623 -23.81 -15.27 20.88
N TYR A 624 -23.63 -16.19 19.94
CA TYR A 624 -24.65 -16.50 18.93
C TYR A 624 -24.65 -17.98 18.57
N GLY A 625 -25.77 -18.50 18.14
CA GLY A 625 -25.88 -19.89 17.69
C GLY A 625 -27.32 -20.26 17.38
N SER A 626 -27.58 -21.56 17.22
CA SER A 626 -28.90 -22.04 16.85
C SER A 626 -29.17 -23.46 17.32
N ASP A 627 -30.44 -23.82 17.45
CA ASP A 627 -30.91 -25.20 17.37
C ASP A 627 -31.45 -25.47 15.96
N LEU A 628 -32.22 -26.55 15.77
CA LEU A 628 -32.79 -26.89 14.47
C LEU A 628 -33.90 -25.92 14.01
N GLU A 629 -34.47 -25.13 14.91
CA GLU A 629 -35.67 -24.34 14.65
C GLU A 629 -35.47 -22.83 14.88
N ARG A 630 -34.47 -22.44 15.68
CA ARG A 630 -34.33 -21.10 16.24
C ARG A 630 -32.89 -20.62 16.23
N PHE A 631 -32.75 -19.31 15.99
CA PHE A 631 -31.54 -18.53 16.17
C PHE A 631 -31.53 -17.89 17.56
N PHE A 632 -30.37 -17.87 18.21
CA PHE A 632 -30.15 -17.31 19.53
C PHE A 632 -29.01 -16.30 19.52
N LEU A 633 -29.20 -15.23 20.28
CA LEU A 633 -28.23 -14.16 20.50
C LEU A 633 -28.18 -13.82 21.98
N ARG A 634 -26.97 -13.65 22.53
CA ARG A 634 -26.75 -13.11 23.87
C ARG A 634 -25.73 -11.98 23.83
N ILE A 635 -25.98 -10.91 24.58
CA ILE A 635 -25.11 -9.75 24.73
C ILE A 635 -24.77 -9.57 26.21
N ASP A 636 -23.49 -9.66 26.52
CA ASP A 636 -22.96 -9.34 27.84
C ASP A 636 -22.59 -7.86 27.90
N VAL A 637 -23.01 -7.16 28.95
CA VAL A 637 -22.85 -5.70 29.08
C VAL A 637 -21.82 -5.38 30.16
N HIS A 638 -20.98 -4.37 29.95
CA HIS A 638 -20.10 -3.87 31.01
C HIS A 638 -20.92 -3.31 32.18
N ALA A 639 -20.60 -3.70 33.42
CA ALA A 639 -21.34 -3.27 34.60
C ALA A 639 -21.42 -1.73 34.74
N SER A 640 -20.38 -1.01 34.35
CA SER A 640 -20.33 0.46 34.35
C SER A 640 -21.21 1.11 33.27
N MET A 641 -21.61 0.35 32.25
CA MET A 641 -22.38 0.81 31.09
C MET A 641 -23.83 0.31 31.08
N ARG A 642 -24.27 -0.38 32.14
CA ARG A 642 -25.63 -0.93 32.24
C ARG A 642 -26.73 0.12 32.03
N ALA A 643 -26.60 1.29 32.66
CA ALA A 643 -27.57 2.38 32.51
C ALA A 643 -27.64 2.96 31.08
N ALA A 644 -26.55 2.86 30.32
CA ALA A 644 -26.53 3.26 28.91
C ALA A 644 -27.19 2.18 28.02
N PHE A 645 -26.96 0.90 28.31
CA PHE A 645 -27.63 -0.21 27.63
C PHE A 645 -29.14 -0.21 27.87
N GLU A 646 -29.59 0.09 29.10
CA GLU A 646 -31.02 0.17 29.44
C GLU A 646 -31.76 1.24 28.61
N GLN A 647 -31.07 2.23 28.05
CA GLN A 647 -31.65 3.24 27.16
C GLN A 647 -31.52 2.90 25.66
N ALA A 648 -30.89 1.79 25.33
CA ALA A 648 -30.63 1.37 23.95
C ALA A 648 -31.70 0.39 23.44
N THR A 649 -31.88 0.40 22.11
CA THR A 649 -32.60 -0.62 21.36
C THR A 649 -31.57 -1.56 20.73
N VAL A 650 -31.75 -2.87 20.94
CA VAL A 650 -30.96 -3.91 20.29
C VAL A 650 -31.57 -4.21 18.94
N VAL A 651 -30.76 -4.17 17.89
CA VAL A 651 -31.18 -4.40 16.51
C VAL A 651 -30.40 -5.56 15.93
N LEU A 652 -31.08 -6.63 15.52
CA LEU A 652 -30.52 -7.70 14.70
C LEU A 652 -30.88 -7.41 13.23
N ASP A 653 -29.87 -7.07 12.44
CA ASP A 653 -29.96 -6.85 11.00
C ASP A 653 -29.56 -8.14 10.26
N VAL A 654 -30.53 -8.86 9.71
CA VAL A 654 -30.29 -9.98 8.80
C VAL A 654 -30.27 -9.45 7.37
N LEU A 655 -29.15 -9.67 6.68
CA LEU A 655 -28.88 -9.15 5.34
C LEU A 655 -29.14 -10.17 4.24
N GLU A 656 -28.91 -11.45 4.52
CA GLU A 656 -29.12 -12.59 3.61
C GLU A 656 -29.77 -13.75 4.38
N PRO A 657 -30.66 -14.55 3.75
CA PRO A 657 -31.07 -14.49 2.35
C PRO A 657 -32.11 -13.40 2.03
N GLU A 658 -32.92 -12.99 3.01
CA GLU A 658 -33.85 -11.87 2.90
C GLU A 658 -33.54 -10.79 3.94
N ARG A 659 -33.72 -9.52 3.56
CA ARG A 659 -33.45 -8.38 4.45
C ARG A 659 -34.54 -8.23 5.50
N LEU A 660 -34.21 -8.59 6.73
CA LEU A 660 -35.10 -8.53 7.89
C LEU A 660 -34.39 -7.86 9.07
N ARG A 661 -35.13 -7.04 9.81
CA ARG A 661 -34.63 -6.32 10.99
C ARG A 661 -35.51 -6.64 12.19
N VAL A 662 -34.91 -7.10 13.28
CA VAL A 662 -35.57 -7.29 14.57
C VAL A 662 -35.06 -6.20 15.52
N GLU A 663 -35.95 -5.38 16.04
CA GLU A 663 -35.66 -4.36 17.06
C GLU A 663 -36.30 -4.78 18.39
N ALA A 664 -35.50 -4.89 19.45
CA ALA A 664 -35.96 -5.22 20.79
C ALA A 664 -35.52 -4.12 21.77
N SER A 665 -36.44 -3.69 22.65
CA SER A 665 -36.06 -2.81 23.76
C SER A 665 -35.14 -3.57 24.72
N SER A 666 -34.29 -2.84 25.42
CA SER A 666 -33.30 -3.40 26.35
C SER A 666 -33.91 -4.27 27.44
N ASP A 667 -35.15 -4.04 27.84
CA ASP A 667 -35.92 -4.84 28.82
C ASP A 667 -36.63 -6.06 28.20
N GLY A 668 -36.61 -6.19 26.87
CA GLY A 668 -37.26 -7.28 26.13
C GLY A 668 -38.79 -7.17 26.03
N GLU A 669 -39.41 -6.12 26.57
CA GLU A 669 -40.88 -5.97 26.61
C GLU A 669 -41.48 -5.53 25.26
N SER A 670 -40.69 -4.84 24.43
CA SER A 670 -41.13 -4.32 23.13
C SER A 670 -40.25 -4.85 22.00
N ILE A 671 -40.83 -5.69 21.15
CA ILE A 671 -40.17 -6.25 19.98
C ILE A 671 -40.91 -5.81 18.71
N ARG A 672 -40.18 -5.32 17.71
CA ARG A 672 -40.69 -4.92 16.40
C ARG A 672 -39.88 -5.57 15.29
N ILE A 673 -40.58 -6.10 14.29
CA ILE A 673 -39.94 -6.75 13.15
C ILE A 673 -40.27 -5.95 11.89
N TYR A 674 -39.24 -5.69 11.09
CA TYR A 674 -39.34 -4.99 9.83
C TYR A 674 -38.83 -5.89 8.70
N ALA A 675 -39.59 -5.97 7.61
CA ALA A 675 -39.15 -6.60 6.38
C ALA A 675 -38.93 -5.52 5.31
N ASN A 676 -37.83 -5.60 4.56
CA ASN A 676 -37.57 -4.65 3.48
C ASN A 676 -38.28 -5.11 2.20
N GLY A 677 -39.26 -4.35 1.74
CA GLY A 677 -39.97 -4.65 0.51
C GLY A 677 -39.82 -3.52 -0.50
N GLY A 678 -38.71 -3.49 -1.24
CA GLY A 678 -38.47 -2.64 -2.44
C GLY A 678 -38.43 -1.11 -2.22
N ASP A 679 -39.35 -0.58 -1.41
CA ASP A 679 -39.63 0.83 -1.14
C ASP A 679 -39.29 1.21 0.32
N GLY A 680 -38.49 0.40 1.02
CA GLY A 680 -38.08 0.62 2.41
C GLY A 680 -38.64 -0.39 3.43
N TRP A 681 -38.34 -0.13 4.71
CA TRP A 681 -38.71 -0.99 5.85
C TRP A 681 -40.21 -0.90 6.15
N LYS A 682 -40.91 -2.03 6.05
CA LYS A 682 -42.33 -2.14 6.41
C LYS A 682 -42.48 -2.96 7.69
N PHE A 683 -43.27 -2.45 8.64
CA PHE A 683 -43.59 -3.17 9.87
C PHE A 683 -44.32 -4.48 9.55
N ALA A 684 -43.77 -5.61 10.00
CA ALA A 684 -44.25 -6.94 9.65
C ALA A 684 -45.18 -7.54 10.73
N SER A 685 -44.76 -7.57 12.01
CA SER A 685 -45.57 -7.97 13.17
C SER A 685 -44.78 -7.82 14.49
N GLY A 686 -45.46 -7.92 15.64
CA GLY A 686 -44.89 -8.38 16.92
C GLY A 686 -45.63 -9.67 17.30
N ASP A 687 -44.92 -10.80 17.38
CA ASP A 687 -45.53 -12.15 17.42
C ASP A 687 -44.72 -13.06 18.37
N GLU A 688 -45.33 -14.14 18.89
CA GLU A 688 -44.78 -15.09 19.87
C GLU A 688 -43.54 -15.87 19.37
N THR A 689 -43.12 -15.64 18.13
CA THR A 689 -41.98 -16.27 17.44
C THR A 689 -40.64 -15.58 17.69
N VAL A 690 -40.65 -14.47 18.44
CA VAL A 690 -39.46 -13.75 18.90
C VAL A 690 -39.61 -13.44 20.38
N SER A 691 -38.59 -13.72 21.17
CA SER A 691 -38.56 -13.40 22.60
C SER A 691 -37.22 -12.76 22.96
N ALA A 692 -37.25 -11.86 23.94
CA ALA A 692 -36.05 -11.25 24.50
C ALA A 692 -36.20 -11.07 26.00
N ALA A 693 -35.08 -11.08 26.73
CA ALA A 693 -35.04 -10.89 28.17
C ALA A 693 -33.73 -10.24 28.61
N PHE A 694 -33.77 -9.45 29.69
CA PHE A 694 -32.58 -8.80 30.26
C PHE A 694 -32.63 -8.75 31.79
N VAL A 695 -31.73 -9.49 32.45
CA VAL A 695 -31.54 -9.44 33.91
C VAL A 695 -30.06 -9.26 34.25
N ASP A 696 -29.22 -10.22 33.88
CA ASP A 696 -27.76 -10.20 34.02
C ASP A 696 -27.06 -10.08 32.65
N CYS A 697 -27.66 -10.62 31.58
CA CYS A 697 -27.26 -10.49 30.18
C CYS A 697 -28.51 -10.27 29.32
N PHE A 698 -28.35 -9.71 28.13
CA PHE A 698 -29.47 -9.57 27.19
C PHE A 698 -29.52 -10.79 26.29
N GLU A 699 -30.67 -11.40 26.14
CA GLU A 699 -30.88 -12.58 25.31
C GLU A 699 -32.02 -12.33 24.32
N LEU A 700 -31.88 -12.86 23.11
CA LEU A 700 -32.85 -12.76 22.02
C LEU A 700 -32.94 -14.12 21.30
N CYS A 701 -34.16 -14.54 21.04
CA CYS A 701 -34.48 -15.72 20.24
C CYS A 701 -35.36 -15.33 19.05
N VAL A 702 -35.06 -15.85 17.86
CA VAL A 702 -35.83 -15.64 16.63
C VAL A 702 -36.01 -17.00 15.94
N SER A 703 -37.24 -17.39 15.60
CA SER A 703 -37.45 -18.64 14.84
C SER A 703 -36.96 -18.52 13.40
N PHE A 704 -36.41 -19.61 12.84
CA PHE A 704 -36.00 -19.65 11.43
C PHE A 704 -37.17 -19.47 10.46
N GLN A 705 -38.36 -19.94 10.84
CA GLN A 705 -39.58 -19.65 10.10
C GLN A 705 -39.80 -18.14 9.95
N LYS A 706 -39.48 -17.35 10.97
CA LYS A 706 -39.63 -15.90 10.94
C LYS A 706 -38.53 -15.21 10.13
N LEU A 707 -37.32 -15.76 10.15
CA LEU A 707 -36.22 -15.32 9.29
C LEU A 707 -36.38 -15.72 7.81
N ASN A 708 -37.41 -16.52 7.50
CA ASN A 708 -37.70 -17.04 6.15
C ASN A 708 -36.51 -17.80 5.54
N VAL A 709 -35.84 -18.61 6.36
CA VAL A 709 -34.66 -19.40 5.98
C VAL A 709 -34.97 -20.89 6.04
N THR A 710 -34.33 -21.67 5.16
CA THR A 710 -34.44 -23.14 5.12
C THR A 710 -33.14 -23.81 5.54
N PRO A 711 -33.17 -25.06 6.05
CA PRO A 711 -31.96 -25.83 6.37
C PRO A 711 -30.92 -25.82 5.23
N GLY A 712 -29.65 -25.61 5.58
CA GLY A 712 -28.53 -25.53 4.63
C GLY A 712 -28.33 -24.16 3.95
N GLN A 713 -29.22 -23.18 4.17
CA GLN A 713 -28.95 -21.79 3.77
C GLN A 713 -28.02 -21.08 4.76
N GLU A 714 -27.32 -20.04 4.32
CA GLU A 714 -26.57 -19.17 5.22
C GLU A 714 -27.41 -17.96 5.65
N ILE A 715 -27.36 -17.64 6.94
CA ILE A 715 -27.83 -16.37 7.50
C ILE A 715 -26.62 -15.46 7.64
N ARG A 716 -26.67 -14.27 7.03
CA ARG A 716 -25.68 -13.22 7.29
C ARG A 716 -26.29 -12.09 8.08
N PHE A 717 -25.74 -11.78 9.25
CA PHE A 717 -26.33 -10.80 10.15
C PHE A 717 -25.30 -9.89 10.82
N ARG A 718 -25.77 -8.77 11.35
CA ARG A 718 -25.02 -7.89 12.27
C ARG A 718 -25.92 -7.42 13.39
N ILE A 719 -25.31 -6.94 14.47
CA ILE A 719 -25.99 -6.49 15.68
C ILE A 719 -25.68 -5.02 15.87
N VAL A 720 -26.70 -4.21 16.11
CA VAL A 720 -26.58 -2.77 16.30
C VAL A 720 -27.27 -2.36 17.60
N LEU A 721 -26.60 -1.58 18.43
CA LEU A 721 -27.18 -0.85 19.54
C LEU A 721 -27.43 0.58 19.11
N LYS A 722 -28.64 1.11 19.31
CA LYS A 722 -28.99 2.49 18.95
C LYS A 722 -29.88 3.15 19.99
N THR A 723 -29.89 4.48 20.03
CA THR A 723 -30.97 5.29 20.63
C THR A 723 -31.90 5.81 19.52
N GLU A 724 -32.95 6.56 19.85
CA GLU A 724 -33.85 7.16 18.83
C GLU A 724 -33.10 8.03 17.80
N ASP A 725 -32.08 8.77 18.25
CA ASP A 725 -31.41 9.78 17.42
C ASP A 725 -30.07 9.35 16.79
N ARG A 726 -29.50 8.19 17.17
CA ARG A 726 -28.17 7.75 16.69
C ARG A 726 -27.86 6.29 16.99
N GLU A 727 -26.98 5.72 16.18
CA GLU A 727 -26.30 4.45 16.46
C GLU A 727 -25.26 4.62 17.59
N LEU A 728 -25.23 3.67 18.53
CA LEU A 728 -24.28 3.63 19.64
C LEU A 728 -23.12 2.68 19.34
N GLU A 729 -23.42 1.45 18.91
CA GLU A 729 -22.43 0.42 18.59
C GLU A 729 -22.96 -0.52 17.50
N ALA A 730 -22.08 -1.08 16.68
CA ALA A 730 -22.40 -2.14 15.74
C ALA A 730 -21.34 -3.24 15.72
N TRP A 731 -21.78 -4.48 15.56
CA TRP A 731 -20.95 -5.68 15.66
C TRP A 731 -21.31 -6.69 14.57
N PRO A 732 -20.33 -7.20 13.81
CA PRO A 732 -18.93 -6.76 13.75
C PRO A 732 -18.78 -5.32 13.23
N ARG A 733 -17.78 -4.56 13.71
CA ARG A 733 -17.50 -3.18 13.26
C ARG A 733 -16.90 -3.21 11.84
N GLY A 734 -17.76 -3.31 10.81
CA GLY A 734 -17.33 -3.32 9.40
C GLY A 734 -17.56 -4.64 8.66
N GLY A 735 -18.44 -5.52 9.16
CA GLY A 735 -18.75 -6.79 8.50
C GLY A 735 -20.07 -7.40 8.96
N VAL A 736 -20.25 -8.69 8.66
CA VAL A 736 -21.37 -9.52 9.10
C VAL A 736 -20.86 -10.84 9.66
N VAL A 737 -21.66 -11.47 10.50
CA VAL A 737 -21.48 -12.85 10.91
C VAL A 737 -22.25 -13.75 9.95
N SER A 738 -21.58 -14.78 9.43
CA SER A 738 -22.24 -15.86 8.71
C SER A 738 -22.54 -17.01 9.67
N LEU A 739 -23.78 -17.50 9.65
CA LEU A 739 -24.22 -18.69 10.37
C LEU A 739 -25.02 -19.60 9.42
N PRO A 740 -24.56 -20.83 9.15
CA PRO A 740 -25.33 -21.79 8.38
C PRO A 740 -26.52 -22.29 9.19
N VAL A 741 -27.70 -22.37 8.55
CA VAL A 741 -28.90 -22.96 9.15
C VAL A 741 -28.69 -24.47 9.28
N PRO A 742 -28.74 -25.03 10.50
CA PRO A 742 -28.48 -26.45 10.72
C PRO A 742 -29.40 -27.35 9.89
N THR A 743 -28.84 -28.45 9.39
CA THR A 743 -29.58 -29.57 8.78
C THR A 743 -29.77 -30.69 9.81
N GLU A 744 -30.66 -31.66 9.55
CA GLU A 744 -30.84 -32.83 10.43
C GLU A 744 -29.54 -33.66 10.61
N ASP A 745 -28.57 -33.51 9.69
CA ASP A 745 -27.28 -34.20 9.67
C ASP A 745 -26.14 -33.45 10.40
N PHE A 746 -26.43 -32.31 11.07
CA PHE A 746 -25.45 -31.38 11.66
C PHE A 746 -24.44 -32.01 12.67
N VAL A 747 -24.67 -33.25 13.12
CA VAL A 747 -23.79 -33.96 14.08
C VAL A 747 -22.65 -34.73 13.38
N GLU A 748 -22.69 -34.93 12.06
CA GLU A 748 -21.70 -35.76 11.34
C GLU A 748 -20.63 -35.01 10.52
N GLU A 749 -20.71 -33.69 10.37
CA GLU A 749 -19.66 -32.93 9.67
C GLU A 749 -18.71 -32.22 10.65
N PRO A 750 -17.41 -32.57 10.68
CA PRO A 750 -16.41 -31.81 11.40
C PRO A 750 -16.13 -30.51 10.63
N TRP A 751 -16.49 -29.38 11.24
CA TRP A 751 -16.12 -28.02 10.82
C TRP A 751 -14.60 -27.80 10.87
#